data_AF-A0A0V0RVN4-F1
#
_entry.id   AF-A0A0V0RVN4-F1
#
_cell.length_a   1.000
_cell.length_b   1.000
_cell.length_c   1.000
_cell.angle_alpha   90.00
_cell.angle_beta   90.00
_cell.angle_gamma   90.00
#
_symmetry.space_group_name_H-M   'P 1'
#
loop_
_entity.id
_entity.type
_entity.pdbx_description
1 polymer ?
#
loop_
_entity_poly.entity_id
_entity_poly.type
_entity_poly.pdbx_seq_one_letter_code
_entity_poly.pdbx_strand_id
1 'polypeptide(L)'
;LDQLIKYRRAMVADDVFVSSVKLSLELTKLRNMALKLFGYYHIRCQLQCAKKLASKMQIQVSKPAIPHLFPGTVLKDTAIGTTFEVSRNCRCVQFADVIEYWIHIPVDFTKVEDKVQFNLSLELWHIGKDGVLNKNFDDVVDMFKQISKRDLVLNFSLSKGLHCHRPVLFDYQCLGAVSFTVHCSLISVNILPTKALENHFRNSCSENGWFSEETNVMSYRQLMQSSVALKNSKRPIQKEVPITAYISAFCLLLNAYGALQAKLLQLLPYLPRRDHINFQPLNCSKKFEMMEQNLSCCTCDLETKVICVSQIVFLSNSLNSLWRRFLQMFRFSTGVTQKLAIEHHSSRVKRFADGVLVTENSSQALFNTDEQAQDAVAQLKWADIIRRSSYFKLLPELQIHCLTLDGTACNMPIFLEERFEPTASWSTGSGSPASIAKAFPFKRSPFADNQRGFNCRKSPTLDARDQKKGSALRKFPCFERIKTQYLKFKRLCFGGKVFNCASLPNLADDQSEVHQILLSDATKFYSDPVISVSGDDDYSEKGDEMLENSCEQSVLHFKRSDLFSTYECGSSVDQSLLMYAEAKEQCRKILRDNGFSGWLASDFATLPLQRYYFLSPTAVDRSSSNLHLVVCVHGLEGSPCDLNMVKFFIQLNLPGENIDFLMSRRNQMDTTYKEFQLMTRNFVEELLLHISQYPQLPRRISFIGHSLGTIIIRSALADPRLQSCLPRLHTFLSLNGPHCGVLYNKSSFVNIGLWFMQKWKKSGSLRQLTMKDNADLRQCFLYQLSKLPCFEYFKYVLLVGSPDDYYVPLHSALIQTTKSIHTAGNSLSTVYGEMVKNLLEPVVRSGRTLTVRYTVMHSPVIDTGSAYLLGRTAHIAVLDNDIFIEKFLSVSAVRYFT
;
A
#
# COMPACT_ATOMS: atom_id res chain seq x y z
N LEU A 1 9.41 -4.40 -39.81
CA LEU A 1 9.79 -5.62 -40.55
C LEU A 1 11.31 -5.84 -40.54
N ASP A 2 12.12 -4.82 -40.84
CA ASP A 2 13.58 -4.94 -40.83
C ASP A 2 14.21 -5.22 -39.46
N GLN A 3 13.63 -4.72 -38.35
CA GLN A 3 14.07 -5.13 -37.00
C GLN A 3 13.74 -6.60 -36.70
N LEU A 4 12.64 -7.12 -37.25
CA LEU A 4 12.20 -8.52 -37.13
C LEU A 4 13.07 -9.44 -38.00
N ILE A 5 13.57 -8.94 -39.13
CA ILE A 5 14.54 -9.60 -40.01
C ILE A 5 15.94 -9.58 -39.39
N LYS A 6 16.34 -8.47 -38.72
CA LYS A 6 17.60 -8.38 -37.97
C LYS A 6 17.60 -9.33 -36.76
N TYR A 7 16.46 -9.44 -36.05
CA TYR A 7 16.27 -10.44 -34.98
C TYR A 7 16.24 -11.87 -35.54
N ARG A 8 15.54 -12.13 -36.65
CA ARG A 8 15.52 -13.45 -37.31
C ARG A 8 16.90 -13.92 -37.79
N ARG A 9 17.75 -13.02 -38.27
CA ARG A 9 19.10 -13.36 -38.74
C ARG A 9 20.08 -13.70 -37.60
N ALA A 10 19.78 -13.29 -36.37
CA ALA A 10 20.52 -13.71 -35.18
C ALA A 10 20.01 -15.02 -34.55
N MET A 11 18.90 -15.60 -35.07
CA MET A 11 18.15 -16.72 -34.46
C MET A 11 18.29 -18.08 -35.17
N VAL A 12 19.38 -18.30 -35.91
CA VAL A 12 19.63 -19.60 -36.55
C VAL A 12 20.74 -20.34 -35.81
N ALA A 13 20.34 -21.09 -34.78
CA ALA A 13 21.03 -22.17 -34.03
C ALA A 13 20.69 -22.03 -32.53
N ASP A 14 20.06 -23.07 -31.93
CA ASP A 14 19.90 -23.38 -30.47
C ASP A 14 18.43 -23.52 -30.00
N ASP A 15 18.16 -24.38 -29.01
CA ASP A 15 16.82 -24.57 -28.41
C ASP A 15 16.43 -23.33 -27.59
N VAL A 16 15.30 -22.68 -27.90
CA VAL A 16 14.86 -21.46 -27.20
C VAL A 16 13.68 -21.77 -26.28
N PHE A 17 13.82 -21.43 -25.00
CA PHE A 17 12.71 -21.49 -24.04
C PHE A 17 11.91 -20.19 -24.06
N VAL A 18 10.58 -20.33 -24.16
CA VAL A 18 9.63 -19.23 -24.12
C VAL A 18 8.63 -19.49 -23.01
N SER A 19 8.71 -18.70 -21.94
CA SER A 19 7.74 -18.68 -20.86
C SER A 19 6.48 -17.93 -21.31
N SER A 20 5.32 -18.56 -21.15
CA SER A 20 4.02 -17.93 -21.40
C SER A 20 3.40 -17.51 -20.08
N VAL A 21 3.11 -16.22 -19.95
CA VAL A 21 2.53 -15.59 -18.77
C VAL A 21 1.14 -15.06 -19.14
N LYS A 22 0.17 -15.26 -18.24
CA LYS A 22 -1.16 -14.65 -18.38
C LYS A 22 -1.38 -13.66 -17.25
N LEU A 23 -1.86 -12.47 -17.62
CA LEU A 23 -2.29 -11.42 -16.71
C LEU A 23 -3.77 -11.12 -16.96
N SER A 24 -4.60 -11.28 -15.94
CA SER A 24 -6.01 -10.89 -15.89
C SER A 24 -6.12 -9.60 -15.07
N LEU A 25 -6.51 -8.51 -15.72
CA LEU A 25 -6.81 -7.22 -15.11
C LEU A 25 -8.32 -7.03 -15.03
N GLU A 26 -8.85 -6.95 -13.83
CA GLU A 26 -10.28 -6.85 -13.54
C GLU A 26 -10.59 -5.43 -13.04
N LEU A 27 -11.27 -4.63 -13.85
CA LEU A 27 -11.71 -3.29 -13.46
C LEU A 27 -13.14 -3.39 -12.89
N THR A 28 -13.35 -2.88 -11.67
CA THR A 28 -14.56 -3.18 -10.88
C THR A 28 -15.49 -1.99 -10.68
N LYS A 29 -14.93 -0.80 -10.48
CA LYS A 29 -15.71 0.41 -10.24
C LYS A 29 -14.84 1.65 -10.42
N LEU A 30 -15.49 2.74 -10.79
CA LEU A 30 -14.97 4.09 -10.67
C LEU A 30 -15.76 4.84 -9.61
N ARG A 31 -15.08 5.36 -8.59
CA ARG A 31 -15.68 6.27 -7.61
C ARG A 31 -15.46 7.70 -8.05
N ASN A 32 -16.56 8.42 -8.19
CA ASN A 32 -16.55 9.84 -8.48
C ASN A 32 -16.48 10.60 -7.15
N MET A 33 -15.34 11.25 -6.90
CA MET A 33 -15.08 11.92 -5.63
C MET A 33 -15.28 13.43 -5.78
N ALA A 34 -14.94 13.99 -6.95
CA ALA A 34 -15.35 15.31 -7.43
C ALA A 34 -14.86 15.54 -8.89
N LEU A 35 -15.21 14.64 -9.82
CA LEU A 35 -14.93 14.85 -11.24
C LEU A 35 -15.62 16.12 -11.74
N LYS A 36 -14.84 17.04 -12.31
CA LYS A 36 -15.31 18.36 -12.77
C LYS A 36 -16.06 18.31 -14.10
N LEU A 37 -15.77 17.30 -14.92
CA LEU A 37 -16.34 17.13 -16.24
C LEU A 37 -17.49 16.12 -16.16
N PHE A 38 -18.60 16.40 -16.83
CA PHE A 38 -19.74 15.48 -16.95
C PHE A 38 -19.83 14.99 -18.39
N GLY A 39 -20.30 13.76 -18.57
CA GLY A 39 -20.35 13.13 -19.90
C GLY A 39 -19.92 11.67 -19.84
N TYR A 40 -19.36 11.18 -20.93
CA TYR A 40 -18.97 9.79 -21.07
C TYR A 40 -17.48 9.61 -20.87
N TYR A 41 -17.13 8.47 -20.28
CA TYR A 41 -15.77 8.12 -19.91
C TYR A 41 -15.47 6.69 -20.29
N HIS A 42 -14.20 6.39 -20.51
CA HIS A 42 -13.68 5.02 -20.47
C HIS A 42 -12.27 5.03 -19.88
N ILE A 43 -11.81 3.84 -19.49
CA ILE A 43 -10.46 3.62 -19.00
C ILE A 43 -9.66 2.93 -20.09
N ARG A 44 -8.51 3.51 -20.47
CA ARG A 44 -7.55 2.84 -21.36
C ARG A 44 -6.42 2.23 -20.53
N CYS A 45 -6.04 1.01 -20.88
CA CYS A 45 -5.03 0.22 -20.20
C CYS A 45 -3.95 -0.21 -21.19
N GLN A 46 -2.72 0.26 -20.98
CA GLN A 46 -1.55 -0.12 -21.78
C GLN A 46 -0.55 -0.87 -20.91
N LEU A 47 -0.11 -2.06 -21.34
CA LEU A 47 0.86 -2.87 -20.62
C LEU A 47 2.17 -2.97 -21.41
N GLN A 48 3.29 -2.69 -20.75
CA GLN A 48 4.63 -2.79 -21.33
C GLN A 48 5.54 -3.62 -20.43
N CYS A 49 6.48 -4.37 -21.02
CA CYS A 49 7.51 -5.09 -20.27
C CYS A 49 8.78 -4.21 -20.18
N ALA A 50 9.26 -3.92 -18.95
CA ALA A 50 10.28 -2.88 -18.68
C ALA A 50 11.64 -3.08 -19.37
N LYS A 51 11.94 -4.29 -19.88
CA LYS A 51 13.17 -4.63 -20.61
C LYS A 51 12.94 -5.00 -22.09
N LYS A 52 11.73 -4.75 -22.65
CA LYS A 52 11.29 -5.26 -23.97
C LYS A 52 11.56 -6.77 -24.15
N LEU A 53 11.55 -7.53 -23.05
CA LEU A 53 11.81 -8.97 -23.07
C LEU A 53 10.66 -9.73 -23.73
N ALA A 54 9.45 -9.18 -23.74
CA ALA A 54 8.32 -9.84 -24.36
C ALA A 54 8.53 -9.94 -25.88
N SER A 55 8.52 -11.16 -26.40
CA SER A 55 8.60 -11.43 -27.84
C SER A 55 7.27 -11.20 -28.56
N LYS A 56 6.16 -11.36 -27.83
CA LYS A 56 4.79 -11.12 -28.31
C LYS A 56 3.84 -10.89 -27.14
N MET A 57 2.90 -9.96 -27.32
CA MET A 57 1.79 -9.71 -26.40
C MET A 57 0.47 -9.76 -27.17
N GLN A 58 -0.52 -10.50 -26.67
CA GLN A 58 -1.89 -10.49 -27.19
C GLN A 58 -2.83 -9.95 -26.11
N ILE A 59 -3.85 -9.22 -26.53
CA ILE A 59 -4.79 -8.55 -25.63
C ILE A 59 -6.20 -9.02 -25.99
N GLN A 60 -6.96 -9.40 -24.97
CA GLN A 60 -8.37 -9.73 -25.09
C GLN A 60 -9.16 -8.94 -24.06
N VAL A 61 -10.23 -8.28 -24.49
CA VAL A 61 -11.14 -7.55 -23.61
C VAL A 61 -12.49 -8.27 -23.60
N SER A 62 -12.97 -8.63 -22.42
CA SER A 62 -14.31 -9.19 -22.24
C SER A 62 -15.33 -8.05 -22.34
N LYS A 63 -16.45 -8.29 -23.03
CA LYS A 63 -17.41 -7.26 -23.44
C LYS A 63 -18.68 -7.30 -22.57
N PRO A 64 -18.73 -6.65 -21.40
CA PRO A 64 -20.03 -6.39 -20.79
C PRO A 64 -20.78 -5.39 -21.69
N ALA A 65 -21.86 -5.83 -22.33
CA ALA A 65 -22.65 -4.97 -23.19
C ALA A 65 -23.54 -4.06 -22.31
N ILE A 66 -23.25 -2.76 -22.30
CA ILE A 66 -24.19 -1.76 -21.83
C ILE A 66 -24.96 -1.24 -23.06
N PRO A 67 -26.31 -1.34 -23.10
CA PRO A 67 -27.09 -0.86 -24.23
C PRO A 67 -26.73 0.60 -24.57
N HIS A 68 -26.57 0.90 -25.86
CA HIS A 68 -26.28 2.24 -26.40
C HIS A 68 -24.91 2.86 -26.06
N LEU A 69 -24.03 2.14 -25.37
CA LEU A 69 -22.65 2.57 -25.10
C LEU A 69 -21.63 1.62 -25.74
N PHE A 70 -20.41 2.11 -25.90
CA PHE A 70 -19.34 1.33 -26.52
C PHE A 70 -18.84 0.23 -25.57
N PRO A 71 -18.84 -1.05 -26.01
CA PRO A 71 -18.27 -2.14 -25.24
C PRO A 71 -16.74 -2.03 -25.23
N GLY A 72 -16.10 -2.71 -24.28
CA GLY A 72 -14.64 -2.82 -24.26
C GLY A 72 -14.07 -3.36 -25.57
N THR A 73 -12.96 -2.78 -26.03
CA THR A 73 -12.30 -3.09 -27.31
C THR A 73 -10.78 -2.96 -27.22
N VAL A 74 -10.07 -3.34 -28.28
CA VAL A 74 -8.60 -3.21 -28.39
C VAL A 74 -8.26 -2.30 -29.57
N LEU A 75 -7.49 -1.25 -29.32
CA LEU A 75 -7.00 -0.33 -30.35
C LEU A 75 -5.48 -0.20 -30.24
N LYS A 76 -4.74 -0.57 -31.29
CA LYS A 76 -3.27 -0.37 -31.40
C LYS A 76 -2.50 -0.77 -30.12
N ASP A 77 -2.71 -2.00 -29.65
CA ASP A 77 -2.11 -2.57 -28.42
C ASP A 77 -2.54 -1.90 -27.09
N THR A 78 -3.60 -1.11 -27.12
CA THR A 78 -4.23 -0.52 -25.95
C THR A 78 -5.60 -1.16 -25.74
N ALA A 79 -5.83 -1.68 -24.53
CA ALA A 79 -7.17 -2.12 -24.14
C ALA A 79 -8.00 -0.90 -23.75
N ILE A 80 -9.21 -0.81 -24.27
CA ILE A 80 -10.19 0.23 -23.94
C ILE A 80 -11.32 -0.46 -23.21
N GLY A 81 -11.59 -0.03 -21.98
CA GLY A 81 -12.71 -0.50 -21.18
C GLY A 81 -14.05 -0.05 -21.73
N THR A 82 -15.12 -0.57 -21.15
CA THR A 82 -16.49 -0.21 -21.52
C THR A 82 -16.73 1.27 -21.22
N THR A 83 -17.44 1.96 -22.12
CA THR A 83 -17.79 3.36 -21.92
C THR A 83 -18.93 3.50 -20.91
N PHE A 84 -18.84 4.48 -20.01
CA PHE A 84 -19.82 4.75 -18.96
C PHE A 84 -20.10 6.25 -18.82
N GLU A 85 -21.32 6.60 -18.37
CA GLU A 85 -21.70 7.99 -18.11
C GLU A 85 -21.39 8.41 -16.67
N VAL A 86 -20.85 9.62 -16.50
CA VAL A 86 -20.73 10.32 -15.21
C VAL A 86 -21.62 11.56 -15.23
N SER A 87 -22.66 11.54 -14.40
CA SER A 87 -23.60 12.64 -14.19
C SER A 87 -23.35 13.36 -12.85
N ARG A 88 -23.99 14.52 -12.63
CA ARG A 88 -23.80 15.37 -11.43
C ARG A 88 -23.98 14.64 -10.10
N ASN A 89 -24.88 13.65 -10.06
CA ASN A 89 -25.21 12.92 -8.84
C ASN A 89 -24.55 11.54 -8.77
N CYS A 90 -23.75 11.17 -9.78
CA CYS A 90 -23.07 9.89 -9.82
C CYS A 90 -21.94 9.88 -8.78
N ARG A 91 -22.06 9.07 -7.73
CA ARG A 91 -20.99 8.86 -6.73
C ARG A 91 -20.08 7.68 -7.07
N CYS A 92 -20.61 6.68 -7.77
CA CYS A 92 -19.89 5.49 -8.15
C CYS A 92 -20.51 4.92 -9.43
N VAL A 93 -19.66 4.52 -10.37
CA VAL A 93 -20.02 3.73 -11.54
C VAL A 93 -19.48 2.32 -11.31
N GLN A 94 -20.32 1.31 -11.44
CA GLN A 94 -19.89 -0.09 -11.43
C GLN A 94 -19.76 -0.59 -12.87
N PHE A 95 -18.71 -1.35 -13.13
CA PHE A 95 -18.46 -2.03 -14.40
C PHE A 95 -17.62 -3.27 -14.12
N ALA A 96 -17.62 -4.24 -15.03
CA ALA A 96 -16.96 -5.53 -14.85
C ALA A 96 -16.08 -5.86 -16.07
N ASP A 97 -15.18 -4.94 -16.41
CA ASP A 97 -14.26 -5.16 -17.52
C ASP A 97 -13.16 -6.14 -17.10
N VAL A 98 -12.92 -7.14 -17.95
CA VAL A 98 -11.79 -8.06 -17.81
C VAL A 98 -10.89 -7.91 -19.02
N ILE A 99 -9.65 -7.51 -18.78
CA ILE A 99 -8.61 -7.38 -19.80
C ILE A 99 -7.57 -8.47 -19.55
N GLU A 100 -7.45 -9.39 -20.49
CA GLU A 100 -6.47 -10.47 -20.43
C GLU A 100 -5.29 -10.18 -21.37
N TYR A 101 -4.09 -10.14 -20.81
CA TYR A 101 -2.83 -10.03 -21.54
C TYR A 101 -2.14 -11.39 -21.56
N TRP A 102 -1.81 -11.86 -22.77
CA TRP A 102 -1.05 -13.10 -22.98
C TRP A 102 0.35 -12.71 -23.45
N ILE A 103 1.35 -12.99 -22.62
CA ILE A 103 2.70 -12.44 -22.75
C ILE A 103 3.67 -13.60 -22.93
N HIS A 104 4.45 -13.57 -24.01
CA HIS A 104 5.51 -14.54 -24.26
C HIS A 104 6.86 -13.91 -23.99
N ILE A 105 7.62 -14.50 -23.06
CA ILE A 105 8.90 -14.01 -22.59
C ILE A 105 9.97 -15.08 -22.87
N PRO A 106 10.92 -14.85 -23.78
CA PRO A 106 12.11 -15.69 -23.91
C PRO A 106 12.90 -15.63 -22.60
N VAL A 107 13.25 -16.80 -22.06
CA VAL A 107 13.99 -16.89 -20.78
C VAL A 107 15.27 -17.69 -20.99
N ASP A 108 16.38 -17.12 -20.54
CA ASP A 108 17.65 -17.84 -20.42
C ASP A 108 17.66 -18.63 -19.10
N PHE A 109 17.34 -19.92 -19.18
CA PHE A 109 17.30 -20.79 -18.01
C PHE A 109 18.68 -21.16 -17.44
N THR A 110 19.77 -20.66 -18.03
CA THR A 110 21.11 -20.74 -17.42
C THR A 110 21.36 -19.63 -16.40
N LYS A 111 20.60 -18.53 -16.49
CA LYS A 111 20.66 -17.35 -15.62
C LYS A 111 19.24 -16.89 -15.25
N VAL A 112 18.48 -17.78 -14.61
CA VAL A 112 17.05 -17.54 -14.31
C VAL A 112 16.87 -16.27 -13.46
N GLU A 113 16.35 -15.21 -14.08
CA GLU A 113 15.78 -14.06 -13.39
C GLU A 113 14.30 -14.35 -13.09
N ASP A 114 13.97 -14.61 -11.82
CA ASP A 114 12.58 -14.88 -11.41
C ASP A 114 11.69 -13.63 -11.46
N LYS A 115 12.27 -12.44 -11.21
CA LYS A 115 11.56 -11.17 -11.14
C LYS A 115 11.44 -10.54 -12.53
N VAL A 116 10.23 -10.20 -12.94
CA VAL A 116 9.91 -9.46 -14.16
C VAL A 116 9.03 -8.26 -13.81
N GLN A 117 9.35 -7.10 -14.35
CA GLN A 117 8.56 -5.88 -14.15
C GLN A 117 7.70 -5.56 -15.37
N PHE A 118 6.42 -5.32 -15.12
CA PHE A 118 5.49 -4.76 -16.10
C PHE A 118 5.09 -3.34 -15.72
N ASN A 119 5.01 -2.46 -16.71
CA ASN A 119 4.49 -1.11 -16.56
C ASN A 119 3.07 -1.09 -17.11
N LEU A 120 2.08 -0.89 -16.24
CA LEU A 120 0.68 -0.72 -16.59
C LEU A 120 0.34 0.78 -16.53
N SER A 121 -0.09 1.34 -17.65
CA SER A 121 -0.63 2.69 -17.72
C SER A 121 -2.15 2.64 -17.66
N LEU A 122 -2.75 3.30 -16.67
CA LEU A 122 -4.18 3.51 -16.54
C LEU A 122 -4.51 4.95 -16.90
N GLU A 123 -5.33 5.12 -17.94
CA GLU A 123 -5.67 6.43 -18.47
C GLU A 123 -7.18 6.64 -18.41
N LEU A 124 -7.61 7.79 -17.89
CA LEU A 124 -9.01 8.19 -17.88
C LEU A 124 -9.27 9.15 -19.03
N TRP A 125 -10.18 8.76 -19.91
CA TRP A 125 -10.54 9.52 -21.10
C TRP A 125 -11.99 9.99 -21.01
N HIS A 126 -12.26 11.20 -21.50
CA HIS A 126 -13.57 11.86 -21.41
C HIS A 126 -14.03 12.39 -22.77
N ILE A 127 -15.35 12.38 -22.96
CA ILE A 127 -16.05 13.10 -24.02
C ILE A 127 -17.35 13.71 -23.47
N GLY A 128 -17.76 14.86 -24.01
CA GLY A 128 -19.01 15.53 -23.65
C GLY A 128 -20.27 14.71 -23.98
N LYS A 129 -21.43 15.17 -23.47
CA LYS A 129 -22.71 14.45 -23.60
C LYS A 129 -23.24 14.33 -25.03
N ASP A 130 -22.88 15.25 -25.91
CA ASP A 130 -23.39 15.29 -27.29
C ASP A 130 -22.58 14.38 -28.25
N GLY A 131 -21.55 13.70 -27.73
CA GLY A 131 -20.53 13.05 -28.54
C GLY A 131 -20.74 11.57 -28.88
N VAL A 132 -21.53 10.83 -28.10
CA VAL A 132 -21.46 9.35 -28.07
C VAL A 132 -22.71 8.64 -28.60
N LEU A 133 -23.90 9.14 -28.27
CA LEU A 133 -25.15 8.44 -28.55
C LEU A 133 -25.35 8.22 -30.06
N ASN A 134 -25.67 6.98 -30.45
CA ASN A 134 -25.97 6.55 -31.83
C ASN A 134 -24.84 6.71 -32.86
N LYS A 135 -23.57 6.80 -32.43
CA LYS A 135 -22.40 6.81 -33.33
C LYS A 135 -21.63 5.50 -33.22
N ASN A 136 -20.78 5.19 -34.20
CA ASN A 136 -19.82 4.09 -34.07
C ASN A 136 -18.58 4.55 -33.28
N PHE A 137 -17.95 3.62 -32.58
CA PHE A 137 -16.78 3.94 -31.75
C PHE A 137 -15.62 4.50 -32.58
N ASP A 138 -15.37 3.93 -33.76
CA ASP A 138 -14.27 4.32 -34.65
C ASP A 138 -14.38 5.77 -35.14
N ASP A 139 -15.60 6.31 -35.23
CA ASP A 139 -15.84 7.70 -35.66
C ASP A 139 -15.55 8.72 -34.57
N VAL A 140 -15.59 8.30 -33.29
CA VAL A 140 -15.52 9.21 -32.14
C VAL A 140 -14.31 8.97 -31.23
N VAL A 141 -13.54 7.90 -31.46
CA VAL A 141 -12.42 7.51 -30.59
C VAL A 141 -11.36 8.60 -30.44
N ASP A 142 -11.13 9.37 -31.49
CA ASP A 142 -10.18 10.49 -31.52
C ASP A 142 -10.75 11.78 -30.90
N MET A 143 -12.07 11.83 -30.66
CA MET A 143 -12.72 12.95 -29.97
C MET A 143 -12.60 12.85 -28.44
N PHE A 144 -12.37 11.65 -27.90
CA PHE A 144 -12.09 11.48 -26.48
C PHE A 144 -10.78 12.17 -26.12
N LYS A 145 -10.74 12.84 -24.97
CA LYS A 145 -9.55 13.50 -24.44
C LYS A 145 -9.07 12.80 -23.18
N GLN A 146 -7.77 12.53 -23.10
CA GLN A 146 -7.15 12.04 -21.88
C GLN A 146 -7.20 13.14 -20.82
N ILE A 147 -7.88 12.88 -19.69
CA ILE A 147 -8.00 13.82 -18.57
C ILE A 147 -6.96 13.52 -17.50
N SER A 148 -6.66 12.25 -17.25
CA SER A 148 -5.66 11.86 -16.27
C SER A 148 -5.02 10.51 -16.63
N LYS A 149 -3.82 10.28 -16.11
CA LYS A 149 -3.01 9.08 -16.33
C LYS A 149 -2.27 8.69 -15.06
N ARG A 150 -2.13 7.39 -14.84
CA ARG A 150 -1.36 6.79 -13.76
C ARG A 150 -0.56 5.62 -14.27
N ASP A 151 0.76 5.68 -14.07
CA ASP A 151 1.67 4.60 -14.38
C ASP A 151 1.95 3.77 -13.14
N LEU A 152 1.83 2.46 -13.31
CA LEU A 152 1.97 1.45 -12.27
C LEU A 152 3.03 0.44 -12.64
N VAL A 153 3.91 0.12 -11.70
CA VAL A 153 4.92 -0.94 -11.83
C VAL A 153 4.39 -2.18 -11.12
N LEU A 154 4.20 -3.25 -11.87
CA LEU A 154 3.78 -4.57 -11.39
C LEU A 154 5.03 -5.42 -11.23
N ASN A 155 5.38 -5.74 -9.98
CA ASN A 155 6.50 -6.59 -9.63
C ASN A 155 6.04 -8.06 -9.68
N PHE A 156 6.21 -8.70 -10.84
CA PHE A 156 5.81 -10.08 -11.07
C PHE A 156 6.96 -11.05 -10.82
N SER A 157 6.66 -12.20 -10.22
CA SER A 157 7.59 -13.33 -10.04
C SER A 157 7.09 -14.52 -10.86
N LEU A 158 7.96 -15.08 -11.69
CA LEU A 158 7.64 -16.26 -12.51
C LEU A 158 7.29 -17.48 -11.65
N SER A 159 7.92 -17.62 -10.49
CA SER A 159 7.71 -18.73 -9.55
C SER A 159 6.58 -18.50 -8.55
N LYS A 160 6.23 -17.25 -8.20
CA LYS A 160 5.22 -16.96 -7.17
C LYS A 160 3.89 -16.43 -7.71
N GLY A 161 3.88 -15.87 -8.92
CA GLY A 161 2.75 -15.13 -9.45
C GLY A 161 2.59 -13.74 -8.81
N LEU A 162 1.51 -13.05 -9.19
CA LEU A 162 1.11 -11.74 -8.64
C LEU A 162 -0.42 -11.72 -8.51
N HIS A 163 -0.92 -11.53 -7.29
CA HIS A 163 -2.35 -11.48 -7.00
C HIS A 163 -2.61 -10.33 -6.02
N CYS A 164 -3.12 -9.21 -6.52
CA CYS A 164 -3.22 -7.96 -5.77
C CYS A 164 -4.48 -7.18 -6.17
N HIS A 165 -5.18 -6.62 -5.18
CA HIS A 165 -6.23 -5.64 -5.42
C HIS A 165 -5.72 -4.26 -5.01
N ARG A 166 -5.86 -3.29 -5.89
CA ARG A 166 -5.44 -1.91 -5.64
C ARG A 166 -6.44 -0.94 -6.25
N PRO A 167 -6.95 0.00 -5.45
CA PRO A 167 -7.56 1.18 -6.01
C PRO A 167 -6.49 2.24 -6.31
N VAL A 168 -6.70 2.97 -7.40
CA VAL A 168 -5.79 4.03 -7.87
C VAL A 168 -6.56 5.33 -8.01
N LEU A 169 -6.04 6.33 -7.32
CA LEU A 169 -6.48 7.71 -7.40
C LEU A 169 -5.88 8.36 -8.65
N PHE A 170 -6.72 9.04 -9.41
CA PHE A 170 -6.26 10.02 -10.38
C PHE A 170 -5.77 11.29 -9.64
N ASP A 171 -5.34 12.31 -10.38
CA ASP A 171 -4.71 13.52 -9.79
C ASP A 171 -5.69 14.49 -9.13
N TYR A 172 -5.13 15.49 -8.45
CA TYR A 172 -5.88 16.58 -7.84
C TYR A 172 -6.80 17.34 -8.82
N GLN A 173 -6.51 17.29 -10.13
CA GLN A 173 -7.35 17.89 -11.16
C GLN A 173 -8.55 17.00 -11.50
N CYS A 174 -8.37 15.69 -11.37
CA CYS A 174 -9.32 14.65 -11.69
C CYS A 174 -9.59 13.78 -10.45
N LEU A 175 -10.40 14.29 -9.51
CA LEU A 175 -10.77 13.59 -8.27
C LEU A 175 -11.71 12.40 -8.54
N GLY A 176 -11.18 11.36 -9.17
CA GLY A 176 -11.80 10.05 -9.36
C GLY A 176 -10.85 8.93 -8.94
N ALA A 177 -11.39 7.75 -8.67
CA ALA A 177 -10.59 6.57 -8.35
C ALA A 177 -11.12 5.33 -9.05
N VAL A 178 -10.23 4.55 -9.66
CA VAL A 178 -10.55 3.25 -10.25
C VAL A 178 -10.11 2.14 -9.30
N SER A 179 -10.97 1.16 -9.04
CA SER A 179 -10.62 -0.06 -8.31
C SER A 179 -10.37 -1.20 -9.28
N PHE A 180 -9.22 -1.87 -9.16
CA PHE A 180 -8.91 -3.02 -9.99
C PHE A 180 -8.20 -4.14 -9.23
N THR A 181 -8.33 -5.36 -9.75
CA THR A 181 -7.61 -6.55 -9.30
C THR A 181 -6.71 -7.04 -10.43
N VAL A 182 -5.47 -7.40 -10.09
CA VAL A 182 -4.55 -8.08 -11.00
C VAL A 182 -4.31 -9.49 -10.48
N HIS A 183 -4.55 -10.46 -11.35
CA HIS A 183 -4.02 -11.80 -11.22
C HIS A 183 -3.05 -12.04 -12.36
N CYS A 184 -1.84 -12.52 -12.08
CA CYS A 184 -0.85 -12.83 -13.08
C CYS A 184 -0.08 -14.09 -12.67
N SER A 185 0.09 -15.03 -13.58
CA SER A 185 0.84 -16.28 -13.33
C SER A 185 1.55 -16.78 -14.57
N LEU A 186 2.67 -17.49 -14.35
CA LEU A 186 3.27 -18.34 -15.37
C LEU A 186 2.28 -19.46 -15.67
N ILE A 187 2.03 -19.74 -16.96
CA ILE A 187 1.10 -20.79 -17.37
C ILE A 187 1.80 -21.95 -18.09
N SER A 188 2.89 -21.69 -18.81
CA SER A 188 3.67 -22.72 -19.48
C SER A 188 5.09 -22.26 -19.78
N VAL A 189 5.98 -23.23 -20.01
CA VAL A 189 7.27 -23.00 -20.68
C VAL A 189 7.29 -23.84 -21.94
N ASN A 190 7.35 -23.18 -23.09
CA ASN A 190 7.41 -23.81 -24.39
C ASN A 190 8.87 -23.89 -24.84
N ILE A 191 9.25 -25.03 -25.43
CA ILE A 191 10.59 -25.25 -25.99
C ILE A 191 10.41 -25.28 -27.50
N LEU A 192 11.08 -24.38 -28.23
CA LEU A 192 11.12 -24.40 -29.69
C LEU A 192 12.25 -25.37 -30.10
N PRO A 193 11.94 -26.59 -30.59
CA PRO A 193 12.95 -27.63 -30.75
C PRO A 193 13.80 -27.44 -32.01
N THR A 194 15.05 -27.88 -31.94
CA THR A 194 15.90 -28.14 -33.11
C THR A 194 15.54 -29.46 -33.83
N LYS A 195 15.83 -29.56 -35.14
CA LYS A 195 15.53 -30.74 -36.01
C LYS A 195 16.04 -32.10 -35.46
N ALA A 196 17.03 -32.11 -34.56
CA ALA A 196 17.58 -33.32 -33.96
C ALA A 196 16.63 -33.93 -32.90
N LEU A 197 15.98 -33.08 -32.10
CA LEU A 197 15.00 -33.51 -31.10
C LEU A 197 13.71 -34.01 -31.79
N GLU A 198 13.28 -33.32 -32.85
CA GLU A 198 12.14 -33.73 -33.69
C GLU A 198 12.31 -35.14 -34.30
N ASN A 199 13.52 -35.45 -34.80
CA ASN A 199 13.81 -36.74 -35.44
C ASN A 199 13.88 -37.90 -34.42
N HIS A 200 14.41 -37.66 -33.22
CA HIS A 200 14.48 -38.70 -32.19
C HIS A 200 13.09 -39.09 -31.66
N PHE A 201 12.21 -38.11 -31.39
CA PHE A 201 10.83 -38.40 -30.99
C PHE A 201 10.06 -39.20 -32.06
N ARG A 202 10.31 -38.90 -33.34
CA ARG A 202 9.68 -39.61 -34.46
C ARG A 202 10.12 -41.07 -34.55
N ASN A 203 11.36 -41.39 -34.15
CA ASN A 203 11.95 -42.73 -34.18
C ASN A 203 11.75 -43.51 -32.87
N SER A 204 11.69 -42.85 -31.71
CA SER A 204 11.46 -43.53 -30.41
C SER A 204 10.00 -43.92 -30.18
N CYS A 205 9.04 -43.22 -30.81
CA CYS A 205 7.63 -43.62 -30.79
C CYS A 205 7.34 -44.90 -31.59
N SER A 206 8.30 -45.45 -32.33
CA SER A 206 8.12 -46.69 -33.10
C SER A 206 8.75 -47.94 -32.47
N GLU A 207 9.66 -47.84 -31.50
CA GLU A 207 10.45 -49.03 -31.12
C GLU A 207 10.59 -49.35 -29.62
N ASN A 208 10.27 -48.47 -28.66
CA ASN A 208 10.32 -48.87 -27.24
C ASN A 208 9.25 -48.17 -26.39
N GLY A 209 8.36 -48.96 -25.77
CA GLY A 209 7.21 -48.54 -24.97
C GLY A 209 7.55 -47.89 -23.63
N TRP A 210 8.26 -46.76 -23.64
CA TRP A 210 8.63 -45.97 -22.46
C TRP A 210 7.55 -44.94 -22.05
N PHE A 211 6.42 -44.90 -22.75
CA PHE A 211 5.30 -44.01 -22.46
C PHE A 211 4.10 -44.83 -21.97
N SER A 212 3.72 -44.69 -20.70
CA SER A 212 2.43 -45.22 -20.21
C SER A 212 1.27 -44.36 -20.71
N GLU A 213 0.08 -44.96 -20.80
CA GLU A 213 -1.17 -44.38 -21.32
C GLU A 213 -1.60 -43.04 -20.67
N GLU A 214 -1.01 -42.63 -19.55
CA GLU A 214 -1.29 -41.34 -18.89
C GLU A 214 -0.47 -40.17 -19.47
N THR A 215 0.58 -40.43 -20.25
CA THR A 215 1.36 -39.39 -20.93
C THR A 215 0.67 -39.00 -22.23
N ASN A 216 0.04 -37.84 -22.23
CA ASN A 216 -0.76 -37.30 -23.34
C ASN A 216 0.13 -36.86 -24.53
N VAL A 217 0.80 -37.82 -25.19
CA VAL A 217 1.64 -37.65 -26.41
C VAL A 217 0.87 -36.93 -27.54
N MET A 218 -0.47 -36.97 -27.50
CA MET A 218 -1.37 -36.28 -28.43
C MET A 218 -1.20 -34.75 -28.45
N SER A 219 -0.83 -34.12 -27.32
CA SER A 219 -0.64 -32.65 -27.26
C SER A 219 0.62 -32.18 -28.01
N TYR A 220 1.68 -32.99 -28.02
CA TYR A 220 2.94 -32.65 -28.71
C TYR A 220 2.79 -32.73 -30.24
N ARG A 221 2.03 -33.71 -30.74
CA ARG A 221 1.70 -33.85 -32.18
C ARG A 221 0.94 -32.63 -32.72
N GLN A 222 0.02 -32.05 -31.93
CA GLN A 222 -0.71 -30.82 -32.28
C GLN A 222 0.18 -29.56 -32.24
N LEU A 223 1.11 -29.46 -31.28
CA LEU A 223 2.10 -28.38 -31.23
C LEU A 223 3.05 -28.42 -32.45
N MET A 224 3.48 -29.61 -32.87
CA MET A 224 4.34 -29.83 -34.05
C MET A 224 3.66 -29.45 -35.38
N GLN A 225 2.32 -29.57 -35.49
CA GLN A 225 1.57 -29.17 -36.70
C GLN A 225 1.48 -27.66 -36.89
N SER A 226 1.72 -26.85 -35.85
CA SER A 226 1.75 -25.39 -35.95
C SER A 226 3.10 -24.82 -36.43
N SER A 227 4.14 -25.65 -36.47
CA SER A 227 5.50 -25.30 -36.88
C SER A 227 5.77 -25.64 -38.34
N VAL A 228 4.98 -25.09 -39.27
CA VAL A 228 5.27 -25.24 -40.70
C VAL A 228 6.22 -24.14 -41.17
N ALA A 229 7.27 -24.59 -41.85
CA ALA A 229 8.25 -23.85 -42.66
C ALA A 229 9.50 -23.31 -41.95
N LEU A 230 10.61 -24.05 -42.07
CA LEU A 230 11.84 -23.53 -42.69
C LEU A 230 12.76 -24.69 -43.15
N LYS A 231 12.75 -24.95 -44.45
CA LYS A 231 13.83 -25.68 -45.13
C LYS A 231 14.87 -24.66 -45.62
N ASN A 232 16.14 -25.05 -45.46
CA ASN A 232 17.35 -24.48 -46.04
C ASN A 232 17.98 -23.25 -45.36
N SER A 233 19.06 -23.50 -44.60
CA SER A 233 20.29 -22.70 -44.62
C SER A 233 21.42 -23.46 -43.91
N LYS A 234 22.65 -23.34 -44.43
CA LYS A 234 23.88 -23.99 -43.93
C LYS A 234 24.27 -23.45 -42.54
N ARG A 235 24.82 -24.35 -41.72
CA ARG A 235 25.13 -24.19 -40.27
C ARG A 235 26.25 -23.18 -39.99
N PRO A 236 26.12 -22.34 -38.96
CA PRO A 236 27.20 -22.02 -38.04
C PRO A 236 27.10 -22.88 -36.75
N ILE A 237 28.20 -22.93 -36.01
CA ILE A 237 28.46 -23.77 -34.84
C ILE A 237 27.41 -23.52 -33.74
N GLN A 238 26.61 -24.55 -33.41
CA GLN A 238 25.62 -24.58 -32.32
C GLN A 238 26.33 -24.65 -30.96
N LYS A 239 25.98 -23.77 -30.01
CA LYS A 239 26.33 -23.97 -28.60
C LYS A 239 25.18 -24.74 -27.98
N GLU A 240 25.37 -26.03 -27.71
CA GLU A 240 24.32 -26.83 -27.09
C GLU A 240 23.83 -26.22 -25.77
N VAL A 241 22.51 -26.11 -25.63
CA VAL A 241 21.85 -25.70 -24.39
C VAL A 241 22.16 -26.73 -23.30
N PRO A 242 22.69 -26.32 -22.15
CA PRO A 242 23.06 -27.26 -21.10
C PRO A 242 21.81 -27.90 -20.48
N ILE A 243 21.90 -29.16 -20.08
CA ILE A 243 20.82 -29.90 -19.40
C ILE A 243 20.28 -29.14 -18.18
N THR A 244 21.14 -28.39 -17.49
CA THR A 244 20.75 -27.55 -16.36
C THR A 244 19.64 -26.56 -16.71
N ALA A 245 19.54 -26.08 -17.95
CA ALA A 245 18.47 -25.18 -18.39
C ALA A 245 17.10 -25.89 -18.41
N TYR A 246 17.05 -27.13 -18.89
CA TYR A 246 15.84 -27.95 -18.90
C TYR A 246 15.35 -28.25 -17.48
N ILE A 247 16.28 -28.59 -16.59
CA ILE A 247 15.96 -28.86 -15.18
C ILE A 247 15.51 -27.58 -14.46
N SER A 248 16.14 -26.43 -14.72
CA SER A 248 15.70 -25.13 -14.23
C SER A 248 14.27 -24.79 -14.68
N ALA A 249 13.93 -25.07 -15.94
CA ALA A 249 12.57 -24.86 -16.46
C ALA A 249 11.53 -25.75 -15.77
N PHE A 250 11.84 -27.04 -15.56
CA PHE A 250 11.00 -27.95 -14.78
C PHE A 250 10.79 -27.42 -13.35
N CYS A 251 11.87 -27.05 -12.67
CA CYS A 251 11.80 -26.50 -11.31
C CYS A 251 10.95 -25.23 -11.27
N LEU A 252 11.14 -24.29 -12.20
CA LEU A 252 10.35 -23.05 -12.24
C LEU A 252 8.85 -23.34 -12.34
N LEU A 253 8.44 -24.23 -13.25
CA LEU A 253 7.04 -24.61 -13.44
C LEU A 253 6.46 -25.29 -12.20
N LEU A 254 7.22 -26.18 -11.56
CA LEU A 254 6.77 -26.87 -10.36
C LEU A 254 6.54 -25.89 -9.20
N ASN A 255 7.40 -24.87 -9.08
CA ASN A 255 7.24 -23.82 -8.07
C ASN A 255 6.06 -22.89 -8.38
N ALA A 256 5.91 -22.46 -9.64
CA ALA A 256 4.75 -21.68 -10.08
C ALA A 256 3.44 -22.40 -9.78
N TYR A 257 3.39 -23.71 -10.02
CA TYR A 257 2.26 -24.55 -9.64
C TYR A 257 2.02 -24.56 -8.13
N GLY A 258 3.06 -24.87 -7.34
CA GLY A 258 2.95 -24.91 -5.89
C GLY A 258 2.51 -23.57 -5.28
N ALA A 259 3.03 -22.45 -5.79
CA ALA A 259 2.67 -21.11 -5.34
C ALA A 259 1.21 -20.75 -5.68
N LEU A 260 0.77 -21.02 -6.91
CA LEU A 260 -0.61 -20.78 -7.33
C LEU A 260 -1.60 -21.63 -6.53
N GLN A 261 -1.26 -22.90 -6.29
CA GLN A 261 -2.02 -23.81 -5.44
C GLN A 261 -2.12 -23.29 -4.00
N ALA A 262 -1.00 -22.86 -3.41
CA ALA A 262 -0.99 -22.29 -2.08
C ALA A 262 -1.85 -21.02 -1.98
N LYS A 263 -1.77 -20.13 -2.99
CA LYS A 263 -2.60 -18.92 -3.03
C LYS A 263 -4.08 -19.25 -3.19
N LEU A 264 -4.42 -20.28 -3.96
CA LEU A 264 -5.79 -20.80 -4.06
C LEU A 264 -6.32 -21.23 -2.70
N LEU A 265 -5.58 -22.11 -2.00
CA LEU A 265 -5.98 -22.59 -0.67
C LEU A 265 -6.04 -21.45 0.36
N GLN A 266 -5.16 -20.46 0.27
CA GLN A 266 -5.17 -19.28 1.14
C GLN A 266 -6.43 -18.42 0.95
N LEU A 267 -6.93 -18.30 -0.30
CA LEU A 267 -8.07 -17.44 -0.64
C LEU A 267 -9.42 -18.17 -0.55
N LEU A 268 -9.43 -19.50 -0.55
CA LEU A 268 -10.63 -20.34 -0.48
C LEU A 268 -11.58 -19.98 0.68
N PRO A 269 -11.12 -19.68 1.92
CA PRO A 269 -12.01 -19.31 3.02
C PRO A 269 -12.80 -18.02 2.81
N TYR A 270 -12.39 -17.18 1.87
CA TYR A 270 -13.06 -15.91 1.56
C TYR A 270 -14.12 -16.05 0.45
N LEU A 271 -14.38 -17.28 -0.01
CA LEU A 271 -15.46 -17.59 -0.93
C LEU A 271 -16.72 -18.08 -0.19
N PRO A 272 -17.93 -17.75 -0.70
CA PRO A 272 -19.16 -18.39 -0.26
C PRO A 272 -19.07 -19.93 -0.39
N ARG A 273 -19.63 -20.68 0.57
CA ARG A 273 -19.53 -22.16 0.61
C ARG A 273 -19.99 -22.82 -0.70
N ARG A 274 -20.99 -22.25 -1.37
CA ARG A 274 -21.51 -22.71 -2.67
C ARG A 274 -20.49 -22.68 -3.82
N ASP A 275 -19.47 -21.83 -3.71
CA ASP A 275 -18.46 -21.61 -4.75
C ASP A 275 -17.19 -22.45 -4.48
N HIS A 276 -17.20 -23.32 -3.46
CA HIS A 276 -16.09 -24.21 -3.15
C HIS A 276 -16.12 -25.41 -4.10
N ILE A 277 -15.15 -25.49 -5.00
CA ILE A 277 -15.03 -26.57 -5.98
C ILE A 277 -14.05 -27.63 -5.46
N ASN A 278 -14.37 -28.93 -5.60
CA ASN A 278 -13.51 -30.05 -5.20
C ASN A 278 -12.15 -30.06 -5.94
N PHE A 279 -11.09 -29.60 -5.28
CA PHE A 279 -9.76 -29.44 -5.85
C PHE A 279 -8.81 -30.47 -5.25
N GLN A 280 -8.23 -31.33 -6.09
CA GLN A 280 -7.19 -32.25 -5.67
C GLN A 280 -5.81 -31.58 -5.86
N PRO A 281 -5.10 -31.24 -4.77
CA PRO A 281 -3.79 -30.62 -4.86
C PRO A 281 -2.75 -31.58 -5.42
N LEU A 282 -1.86 -31.10 -6.29
CA LEU A 282 -0.67 -31.86 -6.68
C LEU A 282 0.32 -31.87 -5.52
N ASN A 283 0.84 -33.05 -5.19
CA ASN A 283 1.97 -33.16 -4.27
C ASN A 283 3.27 -32.82 -5.02
N CYS A 284 3.65 -31.54 -5.01
CA CYS A 284 4.85 -31.05 -5.67
C CYS A 284 6.14 -31.74 -5.16
N SER A 285 6.18 -32.14 -3.88
CA SER A 285 7.34 -32.83 -3.31
C SER A 285 7.50 -34.23 -3.87
N LYS A 286 6.43 -35.02 -3.90
CA LYS A 286 6.41 -36.34 -4.54
C LYS A 286 6.73 -36.27 -6.03
N LYS A 287 6.19 -35.27 -6.75
CA LYS A 287 6.48 -35.07 -8.17
C LYS A 287 7.96 -34.75 -8.42
N PHE A 288 8.61 -34.01 -7.52
CA PHE A 288 10.05 -33.77 -7.57
C PHE A 288 10.86 -35.04 -7.29
N GLU A 289 10.50 -35.82 -6.27
CA GLU A 289 11.17 -37.09 -5.93
C GLU A 289 11.10 -38.08 -7.10
N MET A 290 9.94 -38.18 -7.77
CA MET A 290 9.80 -38.98 -8.98
C MET A 290 10.70 -38.48 -10.12
N MET A 291 10.86 -37.16 -10.27
CA MET A 291 11.78 -36.59 -11.25
C MET A 291 13.24 -36.93 -10.90
N GLU A 292 13.61 -36.84 -9.62
CA GLU A 292 14.95 -37.21 -9.13
C GLU A 292 15.26 -38.69 -9.43
N GLN A 293 14.30 -39.58 -9.18
CA GLN A 293 14.41 -41.01 -9.51
C GLN A 293 14.56 -41.22 -11.03
N ASN A 294 13.71 -40.62 -11.85
CA ASN A 294 13.77 -40.76 -13.31
C ASN A 294 15.10 -40.25 -13.88
N LEU A 295 15.61 -39.13 -13.37
CA LEU A 295 16.91 -38.59 -13.77
C LEU A 295 18.08 -39.49 -13.34
N SER A 296 17.97 -40.20 -12.22
CA SER A 296 19.00 -41.13 -11.75
C SER A 296 19.12 -42.39 -12.62
N CYS A 297 18.06 -42.72 -13.37
CA CYS A 297 18.02 -43.86 -14.29
C CYS A 297 18.53 -43.51 -15.70
N CYS A 298 18.73 -42.22 -16.03
CA CYS A 298 19.24 -41.81 -17.33
C CYS A 298 20.69 -42.25 -17.54
N THR A 299 20.97 -42.80 -18.71
CA THR A 299 22.31 -43.24 -19.11
C THR A 299 23.01 -42.24 -20.03
N CYS A 300 22.25 -41.35 -20.68
CA CYS A 300 22.79 -40.31 -21.56
C CYS A 300 22.04 -38.95 -21.47
N ASP A 301 22.68 -37.93 -22.04
CA ASP A 301 22.17 -36.55 -22.07
C ASP A 301 20.86 -36.41 -22.86
N LEU A 302 20.67 -37.25 -23.88
CA LEU A 302 19.47 -37.23 -24.73
C LEU A 302 18.24 -37.78 -23.99
N GLU A 303 18.38 -38.89 -23.28
CA GLU A 303 17.33 -39.43 -22.38
C GLU A 303 16.93 -38.41 -21.33
N THR A 304 17.92 -37.73 -20.74
CA THR A 304 17.70 -36.67 -19.76
C THR A 304 16.90 -35.51 -20.34
N LYS A 305 17.25 -35.04 -21.55
CA LYS A 305 16.51 -33.98 -22.25
C LYS A 305 15.06 -34.41 -22.54
N VAL A 306 14.85 -35.63 -23.05
CA VAL A 306 13.51 -36.17 -23.37
C VAL A 306 12.62 -36.23 -22.12
N ILE A 307 13.14 -36.74 -21.00
CA ILE A 307 12.40 -36.82 -19.74
C ILE A 307 12.05 -35.41 -19.24
N CYS A 308 12.99 -34.47 -19.27
CA CYS A 308 12.74 -33.08 -18.85
C CYS A 308 11.65 -32.42 -19.70
N VAL A 309 11.74 -32.54 -21.03
CA VAL A 309 10.75 -31.97 -21.97
C VAL A 309 9.35 -32.54 -21.67
N SER A 310 9.23 -33.85 -21.50
CA SER A 310 7.97 -34.51 -21.17
C SER A 310 7.34 -33.95 -19.88
N GLN A 311 8.14 -33.81 -18.82
CA GLN A 311 7.65 -33.27 -17.55
C GLN A 311 7.33 -31.77 -17.62
N ILE A 312 8.10 -30.98 -18.39
CA ILE A 312 7.82 -29.56 -18.64
C ILE A 312 6.46 -29.38 -19.32
N VAL A 313 6.15 -30.20 -20.33
CA VAL A 313 4.85 -30.18 -21.02
C VAL A 313 3.73 -30.56 -20.07
N PHE A 314 3.91 -31.65 -19.29
CA PHE A 314 2.93 -32.08 -18.29
C PHE A 314 2.62 -30.98 -17.25
N LEU A 315 3.66 -30.37 -16.68
CA LEU A 315 3.51 -29.31 -15.67
C LEU A 315 2.90 -28.05 -16.29
N SER A 316 3.27 -27.70 -17.52
CA SER A 316 2.67 -26.57 -18.25
C SER A 316 1.15 -26.76 -18.43
N ASN A 317 0.71 -27.95 -18.85
CA ASN A 317 -0.72 -28.24 -18.99
C ASN A 317 -1.45 -28.21 -17.65
N SER A 318 -0.85 -28.79 -16.62
CA SER A 318 -1.40 -28.82 -15.25
C SER A 318 -1.52 -27.41 -14.67
N LEU A 319 -0.49 -26.57 -14.85
CA LEU A 319 -0.44 -25.19 -14.38
C LEU A 319 -1.47 -24.31 -15.09
N ASN A 320 -1.58 -24.42 -16.41
CA ASN A 320 -2.60 -23.71 -17.18
C ASN A 320 -4.03 -24.13 -16.78
N SER A 321 -4.26 -25.41 -16.47
CA SER A 321 -5.55 -25.88 -15.95
C SER A 321 -5.85 -25.28 -14.57
N LEU A 322 -4.87 -25.32 -13.65
CA LEU A 322 -4.99 -24.71 -12.32
C LEU A 322 -5.27 -23.20 -12.41
N TRP A 323 -4.60 -22.49 -13.32
CA TRP A 323 -4.84 -21.07 -13.59
C TRP A 323 -6.27 -20.77 -14.03
N ARG A 324 -6.81 -21.54 -14.97
CA ARG A 324 -8.20 -21.35 -15.43
C ARG A 324 -9.18 -21.54 -14.27
N ARG A 325 -8.96 -22.56 -13.46
CA ARG A 325 -9.77 -22.84 -12.27
C ARG A 325 -9.65 -21.73 -11.22
N PHE A 326 -8.44 -21.23 -10.97
CA PHE A 326 -8.18 -20.11 -10.07
C PHE A 326 -9.01 -18.88 -10.46
N LEU A 327 -8.97 -18.50 -11.75
CA LEU A 327 -9.74 -17.35 -12.24
C LEU A 327 -11.26 -17.60 -12.18
N GLN A 328 -11.73 -18.80 -12.48
CA GLN A 328 -13.15 -19.14 -12.36
C GLN A 328 -13.68 -18.95 -10.93
N MET A 329 -12.85 -19.24 -9.92
CA MET A 329 -13.26 -19.16 -8.51
C MET A 329 -13.17 -17.74 -7.93
N PHE A 330 -12.15 -16.97 -8.32
CA PHE A 330 -11.82 -15.73 -7.61
C PHE A 330 -12.16 -14.43 -8.35
N ARG A 331 -12.41 -14.50 -9.66
CA ARG A 331 -12.75 -13.33 -10.47
C ARG A 331 -13.97 -12.62 -9.91
N PHE A 332 -13.86 -11.30 -9.71
CA PHE A 332 -14.90 -10.45 -9.12
C PHE A 332 -15.46 -10.90 -7.75
N SER A 333 -14.81 -11.84 -7.06
CA SER A 333 -15.23 -12.24 -5.73
C SER A 333 -14.99 -11.10 -4.73
N THR A 334 -16.06 -10.68 -4.04
CA THR A 334 -16.00 -9.58 -3.08
C THR A 334 -15.10 -9.95 -1.91
N GLY A 335 -15.32 -11.07 -1.23
CA GLY A 335 -14.51 -11.49 -0.08
C GLY A 335 -13.01 -11.58 -0.39
N VAL A 336 -12.66 -12.13 -1.55
CA VAL A 336 -11.26 -12.21 -2.03
C VAL A 336 -10.69 -10.83 -2.33
N THR A 337 -11.46 -9.99 -3.03
CA THR A 337 -11.08 -8.61 -3.33
C THR A 337 -10.79 -7.83 -2.05
N GLN A 338 -11.64 -7.96 -1.03
CA GLN A 338 -11.47 -7.33 0.27
C GLN A 338 -10.19 -7.82 0.94
N LYS A 339 -9.93 -9.13 0.95
CA LYS A 339 -8.72 -9.70 1.53
C LYS A 339 -7.46 -9.17 0.86
N LEU A 340 -7.41 -9.17 -0.47
CA LEU A 340 -6.25 -8.66 -1.24
C LEU A 340 -6.05 -7.16 -1.03
N ALA A 341 -7.14 -6.40 -0.89
CA ALA A 341 -7.09 -4.97 -0.61
C ALA A 341 -6.50 -4.67 0.77
N ILE A 342 -6.86 -5.45 1.80
CA ILE A 342 -6.29 -5.36 3.16
C ILE A 342 -4.78 -5.63 3.12
N GLU A 343 -4.37 -6.73 2.46
CA GLU A 343 -2.95 -7.11 2.35
C GLU A 343 -2.10 -6.01 1.69
N HIS A 344 -2.59 -5.49 0.56
CA HIS A 344 -1.91 -4.43 -0.17
C HIS A 344 -1.87 -3.12 0.61
N HIS A 345 -3.00 -2.70 1.18
CA HIS A 345 -3.10 -1.47 1.96
C HIS A 345 -2.21 -1.52 3.21
N SER A 346 -2.21 -2.62 3.96
CA SER A 346 -1.32 -2.81 5.12
C SER A 346 0.15 -2.65 4.73
N SER A 347 0.55 -3.23 3.59
CA SER A 347 1.93 -3.10 3.09
C SER A 347 2.28 -1.66 2.72
N ARG A 348 1.34 -0.91 2.11
CA ARG A 348 1.52 0.53 1.81
C ARG A 348 1.67 1.36 3.07
N VAL A 349 0.76 1.21 4.04
CA VAL A 349 0.77 2.02 5.28
C VAL A 349 2.01 1.72 6.12
N LYS A 350 2.46 0.46 6.20
CA LYS A 350 3.75 0.11 6.85
C LYS A 350 4.93 0.82 6.19
N ARG A 351 5.03 0.75 4.86
CA ARG A 351 6.08 1.44 4.09
C ARG A 351 6.03 2.96 4.29
N PHE A 352 4.85 3.53 4.44
CA PHE A 352 4.68 4.94 4.76
C PHE A 352 5.18 5.27 6.17
N ALA A 353 4.86 4.43 7.15
CA ALA A 353 5.25 4.60 8.55
C ALA A 353 6.77 4.53 8.79
N ASP A 354 7.53 3.91 7.89
CA ASP A 354 9.00 3.81 7.98
C ASP A 354 9.73 5.17 7.86
N GLY A 355 9.05 6.21 7.36
CA GLY A 355 9.58 7.58 7.32
C GLY A 355 8.91 8.51 8.33
N VAL A 356 8.40 8.00 9.44
CA VAL A 356 7.77 8.79 10.50
C VAL A 356 8.47 8.53 11.82
N LEU A 357 9.08 9.57 12.38
CA LEU A 357 9.69 9.53 13.71
C LEU A 357 8.65 10.00 14.72
N VAL A 358 8.50 9.30 15.84
CA VAL A 358 7.52 9.62 16.88
C VAL A 358 8.22 9.80 18.21
N THR A 359 7.95 10.92 18.88
CA THR A 359 8.35 11.17 20.27
C THR A 359 7.12 11.44 21.13
N GLU A 360 7.19 11.04 22.39
CA GLU A 360 6.14 11.27 23.37
C GLU A 360 6.71 12.07 24.53
N ASN A 361 6.03 13.17 24.86
CA ASN A 361 6.47 14.16 25.82
C ASN A 361 5.32 14.49 26.77
N SER A 362 5.64 14.98 27.97
CA SER A 362 4.64 15.55 28.86
C SER A 362 4.15 16.90 28.33
N SER A 363 2.90 17.26 28.61
CA SER A 363 2.36 18.59 28.30
C SER A 363 3.21 19.74 28.87
N GLN A 364 3.95 19.54 29.97
CA GLN A 364 4.87 20.55 30.51
C GLN A 364 6.03 20.85 29.55
N ALA A 365 6.47 19.87 28.76
CA ALA A 365 7.52 20.04 27.78
C ALA A 365 7.11 20.93 26.59
N LEU A 366 5.82 21.28 26.45
CA LEU A 366 5.38 22.27 25.45
C LEU A 366 6.10 23.62 25.60
N PHE A 367 6.52 23.93 26.83
CA PHE A 367 7.18 25.16 27.22
C PHE A 367 8.70 25.11 27.23
N ASN A 368 9.33 23.93 27.27
CA ASN A 368 10.72 23.79 27.72
C ASN A 368 11.67 24.83 27.10
N THR A 369 12.02 25.79 27.95
CA THR A 369 12.86 26.98 27.72
C THR A 369 14.34 26.74 28.07
N ASP A 370 14.70 25.63 28.71
CA ASP A 370 16.04 25.42 29.24
C ASP A 370 16.87 24.44 28.41
N GLU A 371 17.96 24.96 27.82
CA GLU A 371 19.20 24.34 27.29
C GLU A 371 19.14 23.10 26.36
N GLN A 372 18.01 22.41 26.27
CA GLN A 372 17.72 21.26 25.41
C GLN A 372 16.68 21.60 24.33
N ALA A 373 16.63 22.85 23.87
CA ALA A 373 16.25 23.11 22.49
C ALA A 373 17.29 22.42 21.59
N GLN A 374 17.15 21.10 21.44
CA GLN A 374 17.63 20.33 20.30
C GLN A 374 16.86 20.88 19.11
N ASP A 375 17.36 22.04 18.67
CA ASP A 375 16.81 22.98 17.71
C ASP A 375 16.33 22.22 16.48
N ALA A 376 15.45 22.81 15.67
CA ALA A 376 15.05 22.27 14.36
C ALA A 376 16.22 21.64 13.55
N VAL A 377 17.46 22.08 13.77
CA VAL A 377 18.72 21.44 13.35
C VAL A 377 18.87 19.95 13.71
N ALA A 378 18.59 19.53 14.96
CA ALA A 378 18.63 18.12 15.37
C ALA A 378 17.53 17.30 14.68
N GLN A 379 16.32 17.87 14.58
CA GLN A 379 15.20 17.23 13.87
C GLN A 379 15.53 17.02 12.37
N LEU A 380 16.10 18.04 11.73
CA LEU A 380 16.62 17.96 10.36
C LEU A 380 17.71 16.89 10.22
N LYS A 381 18.63 16.83 11.18
CA LYS A 381 19.71 15.82 11.21
C LYS A 381 19.15 14.39 11.27
N TRP A 382 18.12 14.14 12.09
CA TRP A 382 17.48 12.81 12.16
C TRP A 382 16.80 12.43 10.84
N ALA A 383 16.10 13.36 10.21
CA ALA A 383 15.50 13.11 8.91
C ALA A 383 16.54 12.86 7.82
N ASP A 384 17.67 13.57 7.85
CA ASP A 384 18.80 13.32 6.95
C ASP A 384 19.43 11.94 7.18
N ILE A 385 19.55 11.48 8.42
CA ILE A 385 20.00 10.13 8.76
C ILE A 385 19.09 9.09 8.10
N ILE A 386 17.76 9.22 8.26
CA ILE A 386 16.79 8.32 7.60
C ILE A 386 16.96 8.40 6.09
N ARG A 387 16.93 9.60 5.50
CA ARG A 387 16.94 9.79 4.03
C ARG A 387 18.18 9.17 3.38
N ARG A 388 19.34 9.25 4.04
CA ARG A 388 20.61 8.73 3.51
C ARG A 388 20.85 7.25 3.83
N SER A 389 20.12 6.68 4.80
CA SER A 389 20.29 5.31 5.25
C SER A 389 20.03 4.27 4.15
N SER A 390 20.75 3.14 4.22
CA SER A 390 20.44 1.95 3.41
C SER A 390 19.03 1.42 3.71
N TYR A 391 18.58 1.58 4.95
CA TYR A 391 17.23 1.23 5.40
C TYR A 391 16.14 1.84 4.52
N PHE A 392 16.19 3.16 4.33
CA PHE A 392 15.16 3.86 3.57
C PHE A 392 15.25 3.58 2.06
N LYS A 393 16.45 3.26 1.55
CA LYS A 393 16.65 2.82 0.15
C LYS A 393 16.15 1.39 -0.10
N LEU A 394 16.21 0.53 0.91
CA LEU A 394 15.80 -0.87 0.87
C LEU A 394 14.34 -1.08 1.33
N LEU A 395 13.52 -0.02 1.34
CA LEU A 395 12.10 -0.14 1.68
C LEU A 395 11.45 -1.27 0.86
N PRO A 396 10.67 -2.16 1.49
CA PRO A 396 10.08 -3.30 0.80
C PRO A 396 9.27 -2.87 -0.43
N GLU A 397 9.48 -3.60 -1.54
CA GLU A 397 8.75 -3.35 -2.78
C GLU A 397 7.27 -3.74 -2.64
N LEU A 398 6.38 -2.88 -3.11
CA LEU A 398 4.96 -3.23 -3.24
C LEU A 398 4.77 -4.15 -4.44
N GLN A 399 3.81 -5.07 -4.36
CA GLN A 399 3.43 -5.92 -5.49
C GLN A 399 2.99 -5.11 -6.73
N ILE A 400 2.22 -4.04 -6.48
CA ILE A 400 1.84 -3.05 -7.48
C ILE A 400 2.20 -1.67 -6.94
N HIS A 401 3.13 -0.99 -7.58
CA HIS A 401 3.63 0.31 -7.17
C HIS A 401 3.10 1.41 -8.09
N CYS A 402 2.59 2.50 -7.54
CA CYS A 402 2.31 3.73 -8.29
C CYS A 402 3.24 4.82 -7.76
N LEU A 403 4.33 5.11 -8.47
CA LEU A 403 5.40 5.97 -7.98
C LEU A 403 4.93 7.38 -7.60
N THR A 404 3.89 7.88 -8.26
CA THR A 404 3.29 9.20 -7.99
C THR A 404 2.49 9.23 -6.69
N LEU A 405 1.89 8.12 -6.25
CA LEU A 405 1.09 8.03 -5.02
C LEU A 405 1.86 7.41 -3.85
N ASP A 406 2.74 6.45 -4.15
CA ASP A 406 3.46 5.70 -3.13
C ASP A 406 4.83 6.29 -2.81
N GLY A 407 5.37 7.13 -3.70
CA GLY A 407 6.72 7.66 -3.59
C GLY A 407 7.85 6.62 -3.64
N THR A 408 9.07 7.12 -3.69
CA THR A 408 10.36 6.43 -3.64
C THR A 408 11.12 6.87 -2.39
N ALA A 409 12.22 6.18 -2.05
CA ALA A 409 13.12 6.61 -0.98
C ALA A 409 13.58 8.08 -1.11
N CYS A 410 13.65 8.61 -2.33
CA CYS A 410 14.07 9.98 -2.58
C CYS A 410 12.94 10.99 -2.36
N ASN A 411 11.71 10.66 -2.79
CA ASN A 411 10.59 11.61 -2.81
C ASN A 411 9.60 11.47 -1.63
N MET A 412 9.71 10.38 -0.85
CA MET A 412 8.87 10.15 0.31
C MET A 412 9.10 11.21 1.39
N PRO A 413 8.04 11.88 1.89
CA PRO A 413 8.18 12.86 2.95
C PRO A 413 8.60 12.15 4.24
N ILE A 414 9.46 12.81 5.01
CA ILE A 414 9.83 12.39 6.36
C ILE A 414 9.22 13.41 7.30
N PHE A 415 8.55 12.95 8.35
CA PHE A 415 8.07 13.87 9.38
C PHE A 415 8.32 13.33 10.77
N LEU A 416 8.57 14.27 11.67
CA LEU A 416 8.67 14.06 13.10
C LEU A 416 7.33 14.41 13.73
N GLU A 417 6.76 13.48 14.47
CA GLU A 417 5.51 13.59 15.22
C GLU A 417 5.86 13.64 16.70
N GLU A 418 5.72 14.82 17.31
CA GLU A 418 5.96 15.03 18.73
C GLU A 418 4.62 15.14 19.44
N ARG A 419 4.29 14.14 20.27
CA ARG A 419 3.03 14.10 21.03
C ARG A 419 3.25 14.67 22.42
N PHE A 420 2.36 15.55 22.85
CA PHE A 420 2.38 16.16 24.18
C PHE A 420 1.10 15.75 24.92
N GLU A 421 1.25 14.77 25.81
CA GLU A 421 0.14 14.15 26.52
C GLU A 421 -0.31 14.99 27.73
N PRO A 422 -1.63 15.10 28.00
CA PRO A 422 -2.13 15.83 29.15
C PRO A 422 -1.79 15.15 30.49
N THR A 423 -1.39 15.94 31.49
CA THR A 423 -0.90 15.48 32.80
C THR A 423 -1.91 14.69 33.63
N ALA A 424 -3.22 14.80 33.36
CA ALA A 424 -4.27 14.07 34.09
C ALA A 424 -4.20 12.53 33.92
N SER A 425 -3.35 12.03 33.02
CA SER A 425 -3.12 10.59 32.83
C SER A 425 -2.06 9.98 33.77
N TRP A 426 -1.43 10.77 34.66
CA TRP A 426 -0.22 10.35 35.39
C TRP A 426 -0.34 10.21 36.93
N SER A 427 -1.53 10.30 37.56
CA SER A 427 -1.63 10.11 39.02
C SER A 427 -2.19 8.75 39.48
N THR A 428 -1.31 8.04 40.19
CA THR A 428 -1.51 6.97 41.19
C THR A 428 -1.77 5.54 40.72
N GLY A 429 -0.70 4.92 40.24
CA GLY A 429 -0.38 3.52 40.49
C GLY A 429 1.11 3.34 40.28
N SER A 430 1.85 2.95 41.31
CA SER A 430 3.23 2.50 41.16
C SER A 430 3.27 1.28 40.25
N GLY A 431 3.39 1.52 38.95
CA GLY A 431 3.39 0.54 37.89
C GLY A 431 3.84 1.21 36.60
N SER A 432 4.91 0.67 36.02
CA SER A 432 5.44 1.00 34.69
C SER A 432 4.33 1.37 33.66
N PRO A 433 4.55 2.33 32.75
CA PRO A 433 3.62 2.62 31.66
C PRO A 433 3.59 1.47 30.65
N ALA A 434 2.84 0.42 31.00
CA ALA A 434 2.57 -0.75 30.18
C ALA A 434 1.06 -1.00 30.15
N SER A 435 0.35 -0.20 29.38
CA SER A 435 -0.95 -0.55 28.80
C SER A 435 -1.22 0.40 27.63
N ILE A 436 -0.64 0.15 26.45
CA ILE A 436 -1.32 -0.45 25.27
C ILE A 436 -0.35 -1.38 24.49
N ALA A 437 0.42 -2.21 25.19
CA ALA A 437 1.19 -3.29 24.54
C ALA A 437 1.31 -4.49 25.47
N LYS A 438 0.42 -5.48 25.35
CA LYS A 438 0.66 -6.81 25.92
C LYS A 438 1.52 -7.60 24.94
N ALA A 439 2.84 -7.47 25.09
CA ALA A 439 3.82 -8.41 24.56
C ALA A 439 4.37 -9.26 25.74
N PHE A 440 4.43 -10.58 25.56
CA PHE A 440 4.94 -11.52 26.56
C PHE A 440 6.45 -11.34 26.81
N PRO A 441 6.95 -11.56 28.04
CA PRO A 441 8.36 -11.38 28.36
C PRO A 441 9.21 -12.57 27.89
N PHE A 442 10.22 -12.27 27.07
CA PHE A 442 11.35 -13.16 26.78
C PHE A 442 12.30 -13.15 27.98
N LYS A 443 12.38 -14.24 28.75
CA LYS A 443 13.46 -14.45 29.73
C LYS A 443 14.71 -14.95 28.99
N ARG A 444 15.76 -14.13 28.97
CA ARG A 444 17.14 -14.61 28.78
C ARG A 444 17.70 -14.99 30.14
N SER A 445 18.08 -16.25 30.32
CA SER A 445 18.93 -16.70 31.43
C SER A 445 20.40 -16.67 31.00
N PRO A 446 21.33 -16.22 31.87
CA PRO A 446 22.75 -16.39 31.65
C PRO A 446 23.16 -17.79 32.11
N PHE A 447 23.97 -18.50 31.32
CA PHE A 447 24.70 -19.67 31.83
C PHE A 447 26.19 -19.49 31.59
N ALA A 448 26.88 -19.43 32.72
CA ALA A 448 28.31 -19.36 32.88
C ALA A 448 28.96 -20.73 32.61
N ASP A 449 30.24 -20.66 32.25
CA ASP A 449 31.19 -21.76 32.24
C ASP A 449 31.12 -22.60 33.52
N ASN A 450 31.15 -23.93 33.34
CA ASN A 450 31.94 -24.77 34.24
C ASN A 450 32.35 -26.07 33.55
N GLN A 451 33.67 -26.24 33.50
CA GLN A 451 34.37 -27.46 33.14
C GLN A 451 34.02 -28.60 34.10
N ARG A 452 33.92 -29.83 33.57
CA ARG A 452 34.43 -31.05 34.21
C ARG A 452 34.45 -32.17 33.18
N GLY A 453 35.67 -32.65 32.89
CA GLY A 453 35.91 -33.71 31.93
C GLY A 453 35.59 -35.09 32.47
N PHE A 454 35.45 -36.05 31.56
CA PHE A 454 35.84 -37.43 31.77
C PHE A 454 36.41 -37.99 30.47
N ASN A 455 37.68 -38.38 30.56
CA ASN A 455 38.42 -39.18 29.59
C ASN A 455 37.96 -40.65 29.65
N CYS A 456 37.93 -41.34 28.51
CA CYS A 456 38.39 -42.73 28.36
C CYS A 456 38.46 -43.08 26.86
N ARG A 457 39.66 -43.06 26.27
CA ARG A 457 40.56 -44.20 25.98
C ARG A 457 40.24 -44.94 24.67
N LYS A 458 41.17 -44.76 23.72
CA LYS A 458 41.51 -45.68 22.60
C LYS A 458 41.98 -47.02 23.21
N SER A 459 41.84 -48.19 22.61
CA SER A 459 42.45 -48.69 21.35
C SER A 459 42.03 -50.19 21.13
N PRO A 460 42.69 -51.03 20.29
CA PRO A 460 42.47 -51.26 18.85
C PRO A 460 42.25 -52.77 18.49
N THR A 461 42.37 -53.12 17.18
CA THR A 461 42.65 -54.46 16.57
C THR A 461 41.49 -55.49 16.52
N LEU A 462 41.25 -56.35 15.51
CA LEU A 462 41.97 -56.88 14.33
C LEU A 462 40.96 -57.56 13.35
N ASP A 463 41.30 -57.55 12.05
CA ASP A 463 41.07 -58.50 10.93
C ASP A 463 39.82 -59.38 10.76
N ALA A 464 39.22 -59.32 9.55
CA ALA A 464 39.32 -60.39 8.54
C ALA A 464 38.70 -59.97 7.17
N ARG A 465 39.36 -60.41 6.09
CA ARG A 465 39.07 -60.17 4.66
C ARG A 465 37.86 -60.98 4.18
N ASP A 466 37.09 -60.45 3.22
CA ASP A 466 37.05 -61.07 1.88
C ASP A 466 36.37 -60.21 0.79
N GLN A 467 36.84 -60.45 -0.44
CA GLN A 467 36.66 -59.65 -1.66
C GLN A 467 35.29 -59.85 -2.35
N LYS A 468 34.79 -58.82 -3.04
CA LYS A 468 34.51 -58.90 -4.50
C LYS A 468 34.22 -57.53 -5.14
N LYS A 469 34.90 -57.29 -6.26
CA LYS A 469 34.81 -56.14 -7.18
C LYS A 469 33.41 -56.03 -7.80
N GLY A 470 32.89 -54.81 -7.93
CA GLY A 470 31.71 -54.49 -8.73
C GLY A 470 31.60 -52.99 -9.00
N SER A 471 31.95 -52.59 -10.23
CA SER A 471 31.66 -51.34 -10.95
C SER A 471 31.48 -50.03 -10.16
N ALA A 472 32.44 -49.12 -10.32
CA ALA A 472 32.27 -47.71 -10.01
C ALA A 472 31.15 -47.10 -10.87
N LEU A 473 29.96 -46.87 -10.28
CA LEU A 473 28.98 -45.94 -10.83
C LEU A 473 29.65 -44.57 -10.92
N ARG A 474 29.84 -44.05 -12.14
CA ARG A 474 30.16 -42.64 -12.36
C ARG A 474 29.00 -41.81 -11.79
N LYS A 475 29.14 -41.31 -10.57
CA LYS A 475 28.27 -40.27 -10.03
C LYS A 475 28.43 -39.04 -10.92
N PHE A 476 27.38 -38.69 -11.66
CA PHE A 476 27.39 -37.46 -12.45
C PHE A 476 27.45 -36.24 -11.51
N PRO A 477 28.49 -35.38 -11.58
CA PRO A 477 28.62 -34.20 -10.72
C PRO A 477 27.55 -33.13 -10.95
N CYS A 478 26.72 -33.26 -11.99
CA CYS A 478 25.55 -32.40 -12.21
C CYS A 478 24.45 -32.67 -11.17
N PHE A 479 24.24 -33.93 -10.74
CA PHE A 479 23.13 -34.33 -9.86
C PHE A 479 23.25 -33.73 -8.46
N GLU A 480 24.44 -33.78 -7.84
CA GLU A 480 24.67 -33.13 -6.54
C GLU A 480 24.61 -31.60 -6.63
N ARG A 481 25.01 -31.01 -7.76
CA ARG A 481 24.81 -29.57 -8.02
C ARG A 481 23.34 -29.20 -8.16
N ILE A 482 22.53 -30.03 -8.81
CA ILE A 482 21.08 -29.86 -9.00
C ILE A 482 20.34 -30.06 -7.69
N LYS A 483 20.67 -31.10 -6.92
CA LYS A 483 20.16 -31.33 -5.57
C LYS A 483 20.55 -30.20 -4.64
N THR A 484 21.77 -29.68 -4.73
CA THR A 484 22.20 -28.50 -3.96
C THR A 484 21.48 -27.23 -4.42
N GLN A 485 21.28 -27.02 -5.72
CA GLN A 485 20.51 -25.88 -6.25
C GLN A 485 19.04 -25.96 -5.86
N TYR A 486 18.41 -27.14 -5.90
CA TYR A 486 17.07 -27.37 -5.40
C TYR A 486 16.99 -27.27 -3.88
N LEU A 487 17.92 -27.81 -3.10
CA LEU A 487 17.93 -27.64 -1.64
C LEU A 487 18.16 -26.19 -1.24
N LYS A 488 18.99 -25.46 -2.00
CA LYS A 488 19.18 -24.01 -1.86
C LYS A 488 17.91 -23.25 -2.27
N PHE A 489 17.25 -23.64 -3.36
CA PHE A 489 16.01 -23.05 -3.86
C PHE A 489 14.79 -23.38 -2.98
N LYS A 490 14.70 -24.60 -2.45
CA LYS A 490 13.73 -25.12 -1.47
C LYS A 490 13.88 -24.37 -0.15
N ARG A 491 15.13 -24.13 0.30
CA ARG A 491 15.40 -23.22 1.43
C ARG A 491 15.01 -21.77 1.11
N LEU A 492 15.28 -21.28 -0.11
CA LEU A 492 15.00 -19.90 -0.55
C LEU A 492 13.51 -19.60 -0.81
N CYS A 493 12.70 -20.60 -1.16
CA CYS A 493 11.27 -20.41 -1.48
C CYS A 493 10.32 -20.88 -0.38
N PHE A 494 10.75 -21.82 0.48
CA PHE A 494 9.89 -22.43 1.50
C PHE A 494 10.47 -22.33 2.92
N GLY A 495 11.66 -21.76 3.12
CA GLY A 495 12.36 -21.82 4.41
C GLY A 495 12.78 -23.26 4.72
N GLY A 496 13.65 -23.50 5.71
CA GLY A 496 14.18 -24.84 6.03
C GLY A 496 13.14 -25.91 6.42
N LYS A 497 11.84 -25.62 6.40
CA LYS A 497 10.74 -26.57 6.60
C LYS A 497 9.75 -26.40 5.45
N VAL A 498 9.61 -27.46 4.66
CA VAL A 498 8.62 -27.54 3.58
C VAL A 498 7.23 -27.32 4.15
N PHE A 499 6.38 -26.64 3.36
CA PHE A 499 4.94 -26.77 3.46
C PHE A 499 4.58 -28.26 3.33
N ASN A 500 4.50 -28.97 4.44
CA ASN A 500 4.27 -30.40 4.42
C ASN A 500 2.80 -30.64 4.06
N CYS A 501 2.50 -30.77 2.77
CA CYS A 501 1.19 -31.28 2.35
C CYS A 501 0.97 -32.75 2.81
N ALA A 502 1.96 -33.40 3.44
CA ALA A 502 1.76 -34.67 4.15
C ALA A 502 1.20 -34.52 5.59
N SER A 503 0.92 -33.29 6.07
CA SER A 503 0.16 -33.07 7.31
C SER A 503 -1.29 -32.63 7.09
N LEU A 504 -1.83 -32.83 5.88
CA LEU A 504 -3.24 -33.20 5.77
C LEU A 504 -3.28 -34.71 6.02
N PRO A 505 -4.08 -35.21 6.98
CA PRO A 505 -4.16 -36.64 7.21
C PRO A 505 -4.56 -37.32 5.91
N ASN A 506 -3.89 -38.41 5.57
CA ASN A 506 -4.30 -39.30 4.48
C ASN A 506 -5.78 -39.63 4.69
N LEU A 507 -6.65 -39.05 3.87
CA LEU A 507 -8.03 -39.50 3.77
C LEU A 507 -7.98 -40.77 2.92
N ALA A 508 -7.88 -41.91 3.61
CA ALA A 508 -8.40 -43.15 3.08
C ALA A 508 -9.93 -43.01 2.95
N ASP A 509 -10.51 -43.67 1.95
CA ASP A 509 -11.91 -43.55 1.51
C ASP A 509 -12.99 -43.87 2.58
N ASP A 510 -12.62 -44.24 3.80
CA ASP A 510 -13.55 -44.78 4.82
C ASP A 510 -13.83 -43.85 6.03
N GLN A 511 -13.62 -42.53 5.92
CA GLN A 511 -13.91 -41.60 7.03
C GLN A 511 -14.68 -40.35 6.57
N SER A 512 -15.99 -40.55 6.33
CA SER A 512 -17.00 -39.51 6.07
C SER A 512 -17.24 -38.53 7.24
N GLU A 513 -16.60 -38.71 8.40
CA GLU A 513 -16.84 -37.88 9.61
C GLU A 513 -15.97 -36.61 9.71
N VAL A 514 -14.82 -36.53 9.01
CA VAL A 514 -13.96 -35.33 9.07
C VAL A 514 -14.54 -34.16 8.26
N HIS A 515 -15.41 -34.45 7.28
CA HIS A 515 -16.18 -33.43 6.58
C HIS A 515 -17.24 -32.78 7.50
N GLN A 516 -17.76 -33.51 8.49
CA GLN A 516 -18.74 -33.02 9.48
C GLN A 516 -18.08 -32.17 10.59
N ILE A 517 -16.85 -32.50 11.02
CA ILE A 517 -16.17 -31.77 12.12
C ILE A 517 -15.68 -30.38 11.66
N LEU A 518 -15.17 -30.26 10.43
CA LEU A 518 -14.80 -28.95 9.85
C LEU A 518 -16.03 -28.06 9.55
N LEU A 519 -17.21 -28.66 9.36
CA LEU A 519 -18.49 -27.95 9.24
C LEU A 519 -19.10 -27.63 10.62
N SER A 520 -18.84 -28.42 11.67
CA SER A 520 -19.33 -28.19 13.05
C SER A 520 -18.57 -27.07 13.78
N ASP A 521 -17.27 -26.93 13.55
CA ASP A 521 -16.49 -25.82 14.12
C ASP A 521 -16.77 -24.49 13.41
N ALA A 522 -17.15 -24.56 12.13
CA ALA A 522 -17.70 -23.44 11.37
C ALA A 522 -19.17 -23.13 11.71
N THR A 523 -19.79 -23.82 12.67
CA THR A 523 -21.10 -23.45 13.23
C THR A 523 -20.99 -22.88 14.65
N LYS A 524 -19.96 -23.27 15.44
CA LYS A 524 -19.66 -22.64 16.74
C LYS A 524 -19.10 -21.21 16.66
N PHE A 525 -18.57 -20.80 15.51
CA PHE A 525 -18.16 -19.40 15.26
C PHE A 525 -19.30 -18.48 14.82
N TYR A 526 -20.51 -19.02 14.59
CA TYR A 526 -21.67 -18.29 14.04
C TYR A 526 -22.83 -18.11 15.04
N SER A 527 -22.61 -18.35 16.32
CA SER A 527 -23.61 -18.06 17.37
C SER A 527 -23.15 -16.94 18.29
N ASP A 528 -23.17 -15.71 17.75
CA ASP A 528 -23.56 -14.49 18.46
C ASP A 528 -24.09 -13.48 17.41
N PRO A 529 -25.17 -12.74 17.70
CA PRO A 529 -26.10 -12.28 16.67
C PRO A 529 -25.62 -11.01 15.97
N VAL A 530 -25.43 -11.07 14.65
CA VAL A 530 -25.51 -9.87 13.81
C VAL A 530 -26.96 -9.73 13.38
N ILE A 531 -27.53 -8.61 13.83
CA ILE A 531 -28.86 -8.05 13.56
C ILE A 531 -29.37 -8.41 12.16
N SER A 532 -30.53 -9.08 12.14
CA SER A 532 -31.33 -9.41 10.97
C SER A 532 -31.77 -8.15 10.22
N VAL A 533 -31.54 -8.15 8.91
CA VAL A 533 -32.24 -7.27 7.97
C VAL A 533 -33.61 -7.90 7.76
N SER A 534 -34.66 -7.29 8.32
CA SER A 534 -36.05 -7.61 7.98
C SER A 534 -36.34 -7.10 6.57
N GLY A 535 -36.48 -8.03 5.62
CA GLY A 535 -37.29 -7.83 4.44
C GLY A 535 -38.73 -8.16 4.83
N ASP A 536 -39.61 -7.19 4.62
CA ASP A 536 -41.05 -7.41 4.58
C ASP A 536 -41.36 -8.41 3.47
N ASP A 537 -41.99 -9.53 3.81
CA ASP A 537 -42.95 -10.22 2.97
C ASP A 537 -43.86 -11.04 3.91
N ASP A 538 -45.15 -10.71 3.88
CA ASP A 538 -46.27 -11.36 4.57
C ASP A 538 -46.19 -12.89 4.48
N TYR A 539 -46.44 -13.60 5.60
CA TYR A 539 -47.40 -14.71 5.72
C TYR A 539 -47.48 -15.17 7.20
N SER A 540 -48.72 -15.34 7.64
CA SER A 540 -49.17 -15.73 8.99
C SER A 540 -48.78 -17.14 9.43
N GLU A 541 -48.43 -17.34 10.72
CA GLU A 541 -49.16 -18.23 11.65
C GLU A 541 -48.55 -18.29 13.06
N LYS A 542 -49.41 -18.64 14.03
CA LYS A 542 -49.33 -18.53 15.49
C LYS A 542 -48.43 -19.58 16.18
N GLY A 543 -47.98 -19.28 17.41
CA GLY A 543 -47.68 -20.29 18.43
C GLY A 543 -46.73 -19.83 19.54
N ASP A 544 -47.26 -19.68 20.75
CA ASP A 544 -46.60 -19.39 22.04
C ASP A 544 -45.60 -20.47 22.50
N GLU A 545 -44.57 -20.11 23.29
CA GLU A 545 -44.37 -20.57 24.69
C GLU A 545 -43.04 -20.09 25.34
N MET A 546 -43.05 -20.04 26.69
CA MET A 546 -42.13 -19.39 27.63
C MET A 546 -41.05 -20.32 28.25
N LEU A 547 -40.15 -19.71 29.05
CA LEU A 547 -39.32 -20.20 30.21
C LEU A 547 -37.82 -20.41 29.90
N GLU A 548 -36.88 -19.62 30.43
CA GLU A 548 -36.37 -19.40 31.81
C GLU A 548 -35.11 -20.23 32.18
N ASN A 549 -34.02 -19.48 32.40
CA ASN A 549 -32.87 -19.65 33.31
C ASN A 549 -32.52 -21.02 33.93
N SER A 550 -31.24 -21.44 33.80
CA SER A 550 -30.38 -21.75 34.96
C SER A 550 -28.88 -21.92 34.63
N CYS A 551 -28.10 -21.32 35.53
CA CYS A 551 -26.69 -21.45 35.93
C CYS A 551 -25.88 -22.68 35.48
N GLU A 552 -24.61 -22.51 35.08
CA GLU A 552 -23.45 -22.80 35.96
C GLU A 552 -22.09 -22.61 35.25
N GLN A 553 -21.22 -21.83 35.90
CA GLN A 553 -19.82 -21.62 35.54
C GLN A 553 -18.98 -22.85 35.87
N SER A 554 -18.59 -23.64 34.87
CA SER A 554 -17.45 -24.56 35.00
C SER A 554 -16.20 -23.91 34.39
N VAL A 555 -15.39 -23.28 35.25
CA VAL A 555 -14.04 -22.80 34.92
C VAL A 555 -13.14 -24.02 34.74
N LEU A 556 -12.99 -24.49 33.50
CA LEU A 556 -11.92 -25.42 33.13
C LEU A 556 -10.67 -24.62 32.76
N HIS A 557 -9.72 -24.62 33.69
CA HIS A 557 -8.35 -24.13 33.49
C HIS A 557 -7.65 -24.96 32.40
N PHE A 558 -7.76 -24.56 31.14
CA PHE A 558 -6.79 -24.93 30.11
C PHE A 558 -5.70 -23.86 30.07
N LYS A 559 -4.44 -24.26 30.26
CA LYS A 559 -3.29 -23.36 30.09
C LYS A 559 -3.35 -22.76 28.68
N ARG A 560 -3.47 -21.44 28.63
CA ARG A 560 -3.47 -20.60 27.43
C ARG A 560 -2.19 -20.71 26.59
N SER A 561 -1.18 -21.46 27.06
CA SER A 561 0.05 -21.76 26.32
C SER A 561 -0.14 -22.77 25.19
N ASP A 562 -1.21 -23.57 25.21
CA ASP A 562 -1.27 -24.76 24.34
C ASP A 562 -2.28 -24.63 23.17
N LEU A 563 -3.09 -23.56 23.13
CA LEU A 563 -4.01 -23.25 22.00
C LEU A 563 -3.63 -22.00 21.18
N PHE A 564 -2.63 -21.22 21.61
CA PHE A 564 -2.09 -20.06 20.87
C PHE A 564 -0.61 -20.27 20.49
N SER A 565 -0.22 -21.51 20.24
CA SER A 565 0.83 -21.76 19.24
C SER A 565 0.19 -21.59 17.86
N THR A 566 -0.14 -20.35 17.49
CA THR A 566 -0.16 -19.98 16.08
C THR A 566 1.20 -20.39 15.55
N TYR A 567 1.25 -21.52 14.84
CA TYR A 567 2.41 -21.91 14.09
C TYR A 567 2.69 -20.77 13.12
N GLU A 568 3.65 -19.92 13.47
CA GLU A 568 4.29 -19.00 12.57
C GLU A 568 4.73 -19.83 11.37
N CYS A 569 3.99 -19.71 10.28
CA CYS A 569 4.36 -20.23 8.97
C CYS A 569 5.62 -19.46 8.56
N GLY A 570 6.78 -19.96 8.98
CA GLY A 570 8.09 -19.39 8.69
C GLY A 570 8.37 -19.43 7.19
N SER A 571 7.83 -18.45 6.47
CA SER A 571 8.22 -18.11 5.11
C SER A 571 9.74 -17.99 5.04
N SER A 572 10.37 -18.51 3.99
CA SER A 572 11.74 -18.14 3.62
C SER A 572 11.87 -16.63 3.78
N VAL A 573 12.72 -16.19 4.71
CA VAL A 573 12.96 -14.75 4.88
C VAL A 573 13.51 -14.27 3.54
N ASP A 574 12.72 -13.46 2.83
CA ASP A 574 13.15 -12.83 1.61
C ASP A 574 14.47 -12.12 1.93
N GLN A 575 15.55 -12.48 1.23
CA GLN A 575 16.88 -11.91 1.51
C GLN A 575 16.83 -10.38 1.48
N SER A 576 15.96 -9.80 0.64
CA SER A 576 15.71 -8.36 0.61
C SER A 576 15.05 -7.85 1.89
N LEU A 577 14.10 -8.60 2.48
CA LEU A 577 13.49 -8.26 3.78
C LEU A 577 14.47 -8.42 4.94
N LEU A 578 15.37 -9.41 4.89
CA LEU A 578 16.43 -9.56 5.89
C LEU A 578 17.41 -8.39 5.84
N MET A 579 17.90 -8.05 4.65
CA MET A 579 18.78 -6.89 4.44
C MET A 579 18.10 -5.59 4.88
N TYR A 580 16.80 -5.44 4.59
CA TYR A 580 15.99 -4.32 5.06
C TYR A 580 15.92 -4.26 6.58
N ALA A 581 15.62 -5.39 7.26
CA ALA A 581 15.53 -5.45 8.71
C ALA A 581 16.88 -5.15 9.39
N GLU A 582 17.98 -5.68 8.87
CA GLU A 582 19.34 -5.38 9.34
C GLU A 582 19.68 -3.90 9.16
N ALA A 583 19.40 -3.33 7.98
CA ALA A 583 19.63 -1.92 7.70
C ALA A 583 18.76 -1.02 8.61
N LYS A 584 17.53 -1.43 8.91
CA LYS A 584 16.62 -0.72 9.83
C LYS A 584 17.22 -0.63 11.22
N GLU A 585 17.72 -1.75 11.76
CA GLU A 585 18.32 -1.75 13.10
C GLU A 585 19.61 -0.92 13.16
N GLN A 586 20.43 -0.96 12.11
CA GLN A 586 21.59 -0.07 11.99
C GLN A 586 21.19 1.41 11.97
N CYS A 587 20.16 1.78 11.20
CA CYS A 587 19.64 3.15 11.16
C CYS A 587 19.13 3.58 12.54
N ARG A 588 18.41 2.71 13.26
CA ARG A 588 17.95 2.99 14.64
C ARG A 588 19.11 3.24 15.58
N LYS A 589 20.19 2.44 15.49
CA LYS A 589 21.39 2.66 16.30
C LYS A 589 21.99 4.04 16.05
N ILE A 590 22.15 4.44 14.78
CA ILE A 590 22.68 5.76 14.41
C ILE A 590 21.77 6.89 14.93
N LEU A 591 20.44 6.73 14.85
CA LEU A 591 19.50 7.70 15.40
C LEU A 591 19.68 7.87 16.92
N ARG A 592 19.78 6.77 17.67
CA ARG A 592 20.02 6.78 19.13
C ARG A 592 21.35 7.44 19.48
N ASP A 593 22.42 7.10 18.76
CA ASP A 593 23.76 7.70 18.95
C ASP A 593 23.76 9.22 18.65
N ASN A 594 22.77 9.71 17.89
CA ASN A 594 22.56 11.13 17.59
C ASN A 594 21.42 11.77 18.42
N GLY A 595 21.10 11.18 19.58
CA GLY A 595 20.21 11.77 20.58
C GLY A 595 18.71 11.57 20.33
N PHE A 596 18.30 10.73 19.37
CA PHE A 596 16.89 10.40 19.19
C PHE A 596 16.43 9.34 20.20
N SER A 597 15.44 9.67 21.04
CA SER A 597 14.90 8.82 22.09
C SER A 597 13.49 8.27 21.79
N GLY A 598 12.99 8.42 20.56
CA GLY A 598 11.65 7.98 20.17
C GLY A 598 11.60 6.67 19.38
N TRP A 599 10.53 6.49 18.61
CA TRP A 599 10.25 5.31 17.79
C TRP A 599 10.05 5.65 16.33
N LEU A 600 10.22 4.66 15.44
CA LEU A 600 9.69 4.76 14.08
C LEU A 600 8.21 4.33 14.11
N ALA A 601 7.33 5.02 13.39
CA ALA A 601 5.91 4.67 13.42
C ALA A 601 5.64 3.24 12.94
N SER A 602 6.48 2.72 12.04
CA SER A 602 6.41 1.34 11.56
C SER A 602 6.76 0.28 12.61
N ASP A 603 7.21 0.69 13.81
CA ASP A 603 7.53 -0.21 14.92
C ASP A 603 6.29 -0.50 15.79
N PHE A 604 5.23 0.29 15.65
CA PHE A 604 3.98 0.05 16.37
C PHE A 604 3.25 -1.19 15.79
N ALA A 605 2.82 -2.08 16.69
CA ALA A 605 2.13 -3.32 16.31
C ALA A 605 0.81 -3.06 15.56
N THR A 606 0.16 -1.94 15.83
CA THR A 606 -1.01 -1.46 15.10
C THR A 606 -0.75 -0.05 14.61
N LEU A 607 -0.89 0.14 13.30
CA LEU A 607 -0.93 1.47 12.71
C LEU A 607 -2.38 1.97 12.78
N PRO A 608 -2.61 3.30 12.85
CA PRO A 608 -3.94 3.86 13.08
C PRO A 608 -5.01 3.42 12.06
N LEU A 609 -4.59 2.97 10.88
CA LEU A 609 -5.47 2.49 9.84
C LEU A 609 -5.26 1.00 9.54
N GLN A 610 -6.29 0.21 9.83
CA GLN A 610 -6.42 -1.18 9.37
C GLN A 610 -7.46 -1.33 8.24
N ARG A 611 -8.23 -0.27 7.95
CA ARG A 611 -9.29 -0.27 6.93
C ARG A 611 -8.73 0.23 5.59
N TYR A 612 -8.77 -0.63 4.57
CA TYR A 612 -8.31 -0.28 3.22
C TYR A 612 -9.31 0.63 2.51
N TYR A 613 -8.81 1.33 1.48
CA TYR A 613 -9.61 2.28 0.73
C TYR A 613 -10.84 1.67 0.07
N PHE A 614 -11.88 2.49 -0.05
CA PHE A 614 -13.09 2.19 -0.82
C PHE A 614 -13.89 0.97 -0.37
N LEU A 615 -13.91 0.71 0.94
CA LEU A 615 -14.96 -0.05 1.58
C LEU A 615 -16.33 0.46 1.10
N SER A 616 -17.22 -0.46 0.74
CA SER A 616 -18.63 -0.10 0.57
C SER A 616 -19.11 0.39 1.94
N PRO A 617 -19.68 1.59 2.03
CA PRO A 617 -20.29 2.01 3.29
C PRO A 617 -21.31 0.93 3.65
N THR A 618 -21.15 0.29 4.81
CA THR A 618 -22.33 -0.25 5.51
C THR A 618 -23.32 0.89 5.62
N ALA A 619 -24.62 0.63 5.50
CA ALA A 619 -25.65 1.66 5.59
C ALA A 619 -25.34 2.56 6.79
N VAL A 620 -24.88 3.78 6.52
CA VAL A 620 -24.54 4.73 7.58
C VAL A 620 -25.90 5.06 8.16
N ASP A 621 -26.12 4.71 9.43
CA ASP A 621 -27.23 5.29 10.16
C ASP A 621 -26.95 6.79 10.23
N ARG A 622 -27.57 7.53 9.30
CA ARG A 622 -27.45 8.99 9.18
C ARG A 622 -28.34 9.67 10.22
N SER A 623 -28.54 9.03 11.37
CA SER A 623 -29.16 9.69 12.51
C SER A 623 -28.34 10.94 12.84
N SER A 624 -29.03 12.08 12.97
CA SER A 624 -28.43 13.39 13.23
C SER A 624 -27.69 13.45 14.58
N SER A 625 -27.87 12.45 15.43
CA SER A 625 -27.36 12.39 16.81
C SER A 625 -25.84 12.16 16.90
N ASN A 626 -25.19 11.62 15.85
CA ASN A 626 -23.75 11.34 15.85
C ASN A 626 -22.94 12.07 14.76
N LEU A 627 -23.44 13.20 14.26
CA LEU A 627 -22.78 13.98 13.21
C LEU A 627 -21.45 14.60 13.69
N HIS A 628 -20.39 14.44 12.90
CA HIS A 628 -19.12 15.15 13.03
C HIS A 628 -18.95 16.14 11.88
N LEU A 629 -19.00 17.44 12.18
CA LEU A 629 -18.75 18.48 11.19
C LEU A 629 -17.25 18.82 11.12
N VAL A 630 -16.67 18.77 9.93
CA VAL A 630 -15.30 19.22 9.66
C VAL A 630 -15.34 20.51 8.82
N VAL A 631 -14.82 21.60 9.36
CA VAL A 631 -14.83 22.92 8.74
C VAL A 631 -13.44 23.25 8.20
N CYS A 632 -13.34 23.46 6.89
CA CYS A 632 -12.10 23.72 6.16
C CYS A 632 -11.99 25.21 5.78
N VAL A 633 -10.90 25.88 6.15
CA VAL A 633 -10.64 27.30 5.90
C VAL A 633 -9.29 27.49 5.18
N HIS A 634 -9.35 28.01 3.96
CA HIS A 634 -8.18 28.17 3.08
C HIS A 634 -7.32 29.40 3.41
N GLY A 635 -6.16 29.50 2.78
CA GLY A 635 -5.18 30.58 2.96
C GLY A 635 -5.37 31.78 2.02
N LEU A 636 -4.34 32.64 1.95
CA LEU A 636 -4.27 33.84 1.11
C LEU A 636 -4.36 33.47 -0.38
N GLU A 637 -5.15 34.22 -1.16
CA GLU A 637 -5.45 33.92 -2.57
C GLU A 637 -6.02 32.51 -2.83
N GLY A 638 -6.39 31.79 -1.77
CA GLY A 638 -6.88 30.42 -1.86
C GLY A 638 -8.36 30.33 -2.22
N SER A 639 -8.81 29.09 -2.32
CA SER A 639 -10.19 28.70 -2.59
C SER A 639 -10.60 27.47 -1.76
N PRO A 640 -11.90 27.17 -1.63
CA PRO A 640 -12.39 25.93 -1.04
C PRO A 640 -11.80 24.67 -1.69
N CYS A 641 -11.39 24.77 -2.95
CA CYS A 641 -10.83 23.64 -3.69
C CYS A 641 -9.48 23.17 -3.13
N ASP A 642 -8.72 24.05 -2.49
CA ASP A 642 -7.35 23.79 -2.07
C ASP A 642 -7.28 22.73 -0.95
N LEU A 643 -8.36 22.60 -0.16
CA LEU A 643 -8.49 21.61 0.91
C LEU A 643 -9.28 20.36 0.49
N ASN A 644 -9.66 20.23 -0.80
CA ASN A 644 -10.45 19.08 -1.27
C ASN A 644 -9.70 17.77 -1.10
N MET A 645 -8.38 17.73 -1.33
CA MET A 645 -7.59 16.53 -1.13
C MET A 645 -7.57 16.09 0.35
N VAL A 646 -7.42 17.04 1.28
CA VAL A 646 -7.45 16.74 2.72
C VAL A 646 -8.82 16.18 3.11
N LYS A 647 -9.91 16.85 2.72
CA LYS A 647 -11.29 16.34 2.88
C LYS A 647 -11.43 14.93 2.32
N PHE A 648 -10.94 14.74 1.11
CA PHE A 648 -11.05 13.49 0.38
C PHE A 648 -10.38 12.33 1.11
N PHE A 649 -9.12 12.50 1.52
CA PHE A 649 -8.40 11.45 2.23
C PHE A 649 -8.98 11.20 3.63
N ILE A 650 -9.56 12.19 4.31
CA ILE A 650 -10.30 11.94 5.57
C ILE A 650 -11.51 11.04 5.29
N GLN A 651 -12.32 11.36 4.28
CA GLN A 651 -13.50 10.54 3.90
C GLN A 651 -13.11 9.12 3.48
N LEU A 652 -11.98 8.97 2.80
CA LEU A 652 -11.46 7.66 2.42
C LEU A 652 -11.02 6.80 3.59
N ASN A 653 -10.36 7.42 4.58
CA ASN A 653 -9.77 6.72 5.72
C ASN A 653 -10.82 6.45 6.82
N LEU A 654 -11.97 7.13 6.79
CA LEU A 654 -13.08 6.96 7.72
C LEU A 654 -14.37 6.48 7.04
N PRO A 655 -14.35 5.33 6.34
CA PRO A 655 -15.54 4.80 5.69
C PRO A 655 -16.55 4.36 6.76
N GLY A 656 -17.76 4.92 6.69
CA GLY A 656 -18.87 4.59 7.58
C GLY A 656 -19.13 5.61 8.69
N GLU A 657 -18.22 6.55 8.94
CA GLU A 657 -18.43 7.62 9.92
C GLU A 657 -19.40 8.68 9.38
N ASN A 658 -20.29 9.19 10.24
CA ASN A 658 -21.23 10.26 9.89
C ASN A 658 -20.52 11.62 9.93
N ILE A 659 -19.69 11.89 8.90
CA ILE A 659 -18.88 13.10 8.78
C ILE A 659 -19.42 13.97 7.65
N ASP A 660 -19.64 15.25 7.93
CA ASP A 660 -19.96 16.27 6.92
C ASP A 660 -18.89 17.37 6.89
N PHE A 661 -18.83 18.11 5.78
CA PHE A 661 -17.77 19.08 5.52
C PHE A 661 -18.32 20.45 5.09
N LEU A 662 -17.90 21.49 5.80
CA LEU A 662 -18.03 22.87 5.34
C LEU A 662 -16.71 23.32 4.71
N MET A 663 -16.70 23.55 3.39
CA MET A 663 -15.57 24.17 2.70
C MET A 663 -15.83 25.69 2.62
N SER A 664 -15.20 26.46 3.52
CA SER A 664 -15.40 27.91 3.66
C SER A 664 -15.12 28.64 2.36
N ARG A 665 -16.08 29.45 1.89
CA ARG A 665 -16.03 30.10 0.57
C ARG A 665 -16.19 31.60 0.60
N ARG A 666 -16.65 32.20 1.70
CA ARG A 666 -16.94 33.65 1.71
C ARG A 666 -15.70 34.53 1.61
N ASN A 667 -14.56 34.07 2.11
CA ASN A 667 -13.31 34.82 2.08
C ASN A 667 -12.41 34.40 0.92
N GLN A 668 -12.81 34.64 -0.34
CA GLN A 668 -12.01 34.29 -1.52
C GLN A 668 -11.36 35.52 -2.17
N MET A 669 -10.35 35.25 -3.02
CA MET A 669 -9.72 36.25 -3.90
C MET A 669 -9.27 37.49 -3.11
N ASP A 670 -9.65 38.69 -3.55
CA ASP A 670 -9.24 39.96 -2.96
C ASP A 670 -9.68 40.13 -1.50
N THR A 671 -10.70 39.38 -1.04
CA THR A 671 -11.16 39.43 0.37
C THR A 671 -10.08 38.95 1.32
N THR A 672 -9.20 38.05 0.87
CA THR A 672 -8.10 37.50 1.70
C THR A 672 -7.03 38.54 2.07
N TYR A 673 -7.02 39.69 1.39
CA TYR A 673 -6.14 40.84 1.68
C TYR A 673 -6.76 41.86 2.65
N LYS A 674 -8.02 41.68 3.05
CA LYS A 674 -8.69 42.54 4.03
C LYS A 674 -8.23 42.23 5.44
N GLU A 675 -8.64 43.04 6.40
CA GLU A 675 -8.32 42.83 7.82
C GLU A 675 -8.99 41.54 8.35
N PHE A 676 -8.32 40.87 9.30
CA PHE A 676 -8.84 39.64 9.89
C PHE A 676 -10.21 39.81 10.52
N GLN A 677 -10.53 40.98 11.08
CA GLN A 677 -11.84 41.26 11.67
C GLN A 677 -12.99 41.08 10.67
N LEU A 678 -12.81 41.56 9.42
CA LEU A 678 -13.82 41.38 8.37
C LEU A 678 -13.92 39.91 7.95
N MET A 679 -12.76 39.26 7.74
CA MET A 679 -12.72 37.86 7.34
C MET A 679 -13.35 36.95 8.40
N THR A 680 -13.12 37.22 9.69
CA THR A 680 -13.73 36.53 10.81
C THR A 680 -15.26 36.68 10.79
N ARG A 681 -15.79 37.89 10.62
CA ARG A 681 -17.25 38.10 10.55
C ARG A 681 -17.88 37.30 9.41
N ASN A 682 -17.30 37.39 8.22
CA ASN A 682 -17.75 36.65 7.04
C ASN A 682 -17.78 35.14 7.31
N PHE A 683 -16.70 34.60 7.90
CA PHE A 683 -16.58 33.18 8.20
C PHE A 683 -17.56 32.72 9.28
N VAL A 684 -17.71 33.48 10.37
CA VAL A 684 -18.65 33.15 11.46
C VAL A 684 -20.08 33.08 10.92
N GLU A 685 -20.48 34.04 10.08
CA GLU A 685 -21.80 34.00 9.46
C GLU A 685 -21.98 32.78 8.53
N GLU A 686 -20.97 32.43 7.73
CA GLU A 686 -21.00 31.21 6.91
C GLU A 686 -21.16 29.95 7.75
N LEU A 687 -20.39 29.84 8.83
CA LEU A 687 -20.42 28.69 9.74
C LEU A 687 -21.77 28.55 10.43
N LEU A 688 -22.31 29.65 10.97
CA LEU A 688 -23.62 29.64 11.64
C LEU A 688 -24.75 29.29 10.67
N LEU A 689 -24.73 29.83 9.45
CA LEU A 689 -25.71 29.50 8.41
C LEU A 689 -25.64 28.05 7.94
N HIS A 690 -24.47 27.42 8.04
CA HIS A 690 -24.33 26.01 7.72
C HIS A 690 -24.80 25.14 8.89
N ILE A 691 -24.41 25.48 10.12
CA ILE A 691 -24.83 24.76 11.33
C ILE A 691 -26.35 24.82 11.50
N SER A 692 -27.01 25.92 11.15
CA SER A 692 -28.47 26.06 11.25
C SER A 692 -29.26 25.15 10.30
N GLN A 693 -28.60 24.51 9.33
CA GLN A 693 -29.23 23.54 8.42
C GLN A 693 -29.44 22.18 9.09
N TYR A 694 -28.75 21.90 10.19
CA TYR A 694 -28.88 20.64 10.91
C TYR A 694 -30.02 20.72 11.94
N PRO A 695 -30.84 19.66 12.09
CA PRO A 695 -31.89 19.61 13.11
C PRO A 695 -31.36 19.75 14.55
N GLN A 696 -30.12 19.31 14.77
CA GLN A 696 -29.41 19.40 16.05
C GLN A 696 -27.98 19.83 15.81
N LEU A 697 -27.37 20.48 16.80
CA LEU A 697 -25.95 20.84 16.75
C LEU A 697 -25.09 19.58 16.52
N PRO A 698 -24.09 19.63 15.62
CA PRO A 698 -23.17 18.51 15.40
C PRO A 698 -22.53 18.05 16.70
N ARG A 699 -22.45 16.74 16.96
CA ARG A 699 -21.85 16.19 18.20
C ARG A 699 -20.41 16.62 18.36
N ARG A 700 -19.68 16.69 17.24
CA ARG A 700 -18.28 17.10 17.17
C ARG A 700 -18.08 18.12 16.06
N ILE A 701 -17.23 19.10 16.31
CA ILE A 701 -16.81 20.08 15.31
C ILE A 701 -15.28 20.09 15.27
N SER A 702 -14.71 19.79 14.11
CA SER A 702 -13.27 19.92 13.87
C SER A 702 -13.00 21.02 12.85
N PHE A 703 -11.87 21.69 12.98
CA PHE A 703 -11.43 22.73 12.07
C PHE A 703 -10.11 22.34 11.40
N ILE A 704 -10.01 22.60 10.10
CA ILE A 704 -8.78 22.45 9.31
C ILE A 704 -8.48 23.82 8.69
N GLY A 705 -7.37 24.42 9.08
CA GLY A 705 -6.93 25.70 8.55
C GLY A 705 -5.60 25.58 7.81
N HIS A 706 -5.47 26.27 6.68
CA HIS A 706 -4.17 26.47 6.02
C HIS A 706 -3.75 27.93 6.10
N SER A 707 -2.47 28.18 6.40
CA SER A 707 -1.89 29.53 6.38
C SER A 707 -2.75 30.52 7.19
N LEU A 708 -3.13 31.68 6.63
CA LEU A 708 -3.99 32.66 7.31
C LEU A 708 -5.37 32.13 7.73
N GLY A 709 -5.86 31.04 7.12
CA GLY A 709 -7.13 30.40 7.50
C GLY A 709 -7.10 29.91 8.94
N THR A 710 -5.92 29.54 9.45
CA THR A 710 -5.71 29.18 10.86
C THR A 710 -5.99 30.35 11.81
N ILE A 711 -5.64 31.58 11.40
CA ILE A 711 -5.87 32.80 12.18
C ILE A 711 -7.34 33.20 12.13
N ILE A 712 -8.01 33.04 10.99
CA ILE A 712 -9.46 33.26 10.86
C ILE A 712 -10.21 32.33 11.82
N ILE A 713 -9.86 31.03 11.86
CA ILE A 713 -10.47 30.07 12.79
C ILE A 713 -10.26 30.53 14.25
N ARG A 714 -9.02 30.84 14.64
CA ARG A 714 -8.71 31.32 16.00
C ARG A 714 -9.53 32.56 16.36
N SER A 715 -9.58 33.54 15.47
CA SER A 715 -10.34 34.77 15.68
C SER A 715 -11.85 34.52 15.75
N ALA A 716 -12.37 33.52 15.04
CA ALA A 716 -13.77 33.15 15.09
C ALA A 716 -14.16 32.51 16.42
N LEU A 717 -13.28 31.72 17.04
CA LEU A 717 -13.56 31.10 18.34
C LEU A 717 -13.76 32.12 19.47
N ALA A 718 -13.28 33.35 19.30
CA ALA A 718 -13.54 34.46 20.22
C ALA A 718 -14.88 35.17 19.98
N ASP A 719 -15.61 34.84 18.90
CA ASP A 719 -16.92 35.43 18.61
C ASP A 719 -17.98 34.85 19.55
N PRO A 720 -18.69 35.68 20.35
CA PRO A 720 -19.68 35.20 21.31
C PRO A 720 -20.79 34.34 20.70
N ARG A 721 -21.07 34.50 19.40
CA ARG A 721 -22.11 33.71 18.70
C ARG A 721 -21.73 32.23 18.56
N LEU A 722 -20.45 31.88 18.69
CA LEU A 722 -19.96 30.49 18.63
C LEU A 722 -19.83 29.84 20.01
N GLN A 723 -20.22 30.50 21.10
CA GLN A 723 -20.08 29.99 22.47
C GLN A 723 -20.70 28.59 22.66
N SER A 724 -21.85 28.33 22.03
CA SER A 724 -22.55 27.02 22.09
C SER A 724 -21.80 25.89 21.37
N CYS A 725 -20.90 26.23 20.44
CA CYS A 725 -20.09 25.28 19.68
C CYS A 725 -18.81 24.89 20.42
N LEU A 726 -18.29 25.75 21.32
CA LEU A 726 -17.00 25.55 22.00
C LEU A 726 -16.88 24.21 22.77
N PRO A 727 -17.92 23.72 23.48
CA PRO A 727 -17.84 22.42 24.17
C PRO A 727 -17.79 21.20 23.22
N ARG A 728 -18.13 21.39 21.94
CA ARG A 728 -18.18 20.33 20.92
C ARG A 728 -16.92 20.27 20.06
N LEU A 729 -15.92 21.12 20.33
CA LEU A 729 -14.70 21.18 19.55
C LEU A 729 -13.82 19.94 19.77
N HIS A 730 -13.49 19.28 18.67
CA HIS A 730 -12.79 17.99 18.69
C HIS A 730 -11.35 18.13 18.22
N THR A 731 -11.12 18.48 16.96
CA THR A 731 -9.78 18.54 16.34
C THR A 731 -9.53 19.91 15.73
N PHE A 732 -8.37 20.51 16.01
CA PHE A 732 -7.84 21.64 15.25
C PHE A 732 -6.60 21.18 14.48
N LEU A 733 -6.67 21.12 13.16
CA LEU A 733 -5.54 20.82 12.29
C LEU A 733 -5.05 22.11 11.61
N SER A 734 -3.87 22.56 11.98
CA SER A 734 -3.21 23.76 11.45
C SER A 734 -2.12 23.37 10.47
N LEU A 735 -2.32 23.65 9.19
CA LEU A 735 -1.34 23.45 8.12
C LEU A 735 -0.58 24.76 7.85
N ASN A 736 0.70 24.83 8.26
CA ASN A 736 1.57 26.00 8.09
C ASN A 736 0.93 27.30 8.62
N GLY A 737 0.36 27.28 9.83
CA GLY A 737 -0.35 28.43 10.42
C GLY A 737 0.58 29.48 11.04
N PRO A 738 0.55 30.77 10.66
CA PRO A 738 1.43 31.80 11.22
C PRO A 738 0.93 32.30 12.59
N HIS A 739 0.82 31.41 13.58
CA HIS A 739 0.15 31.68 14.86
C HIS A 739 0.74 32.83 15.68
N CYS A 740 2.05 33.04 15.56
CA CYS A 740 2.79 34.13 16.19
C CYS A 740 3.31 35.15 15.15
N GLY A 741 2.70 35.17 13.96
CA GLY A 741 3.08 36.02 12.84
C GLY A 741 4.20 35.45 11.97
N VAL A 742 4.68 36.25 11.02
CA VAL A 742 5.77 35.89 10.09
C VAL A 742 7.11 36.56 10.47
N LEU A 743 7.31 36.74 11.78
CA LEU A 743 8.49 37.37 12.37
C LEU A 743 9.73 36.47 12.28
N TYR A 744 10.93 37.04 12.42
CA TYR A 744 12.22 36.32 12.45
C TYR A 744 12.47 35.37 11.26
N ASN A 745 11.89 35.67 10.10
CA ASN A 745 12.07 34.87 8.90
C ASN A 745 13.51 35.00 8.39
N LYS A 746 14.25 33.89 8.37
CA LYS A 746 15.59 33.84 7.78
C LYS A 746 15.42 33.90 6.26
N SER A 747 15.66 35.08 5.68
CA SER A 747 15.97 35.32 4.25
C SER A 747 14.87 35.88 3.31
N SER A 748 13.64 36.18 3.74
CA SER A 748 12.57 36.55 2.76
C SER A 748 12.44 38.03 2.36
N PHE A 749 13.32 38.94 2.79
CA PHE A 749 13.07 40.38 2.54
C PHE A 749 13.98 41.07 1.53
N VAL A 750 15.11 40.49 1.11
CA VAL A 750 16.13 41.27 0.38
C VAL A 750 15.98 41.22 -1.15
N ASN A 751 15.26 40.26 -1.75
CA ASN A 751 15.18 40.14 -3.23
C ASN A 751 13.75 40.05 -3.86
N ILE A 752 12.66 40.27 -3.11
CA ILE A 752 11.26 39.92 -3.52
C ILE A 752 10.44 41.06 -4.17
N GLY A 753 11.09 42.17 -4.55
CA GLY A 753 10.58 43.00 -5.64
C GLY A 753 9.48 44.01 -5.30
N LEU A 754 9.58 45.15 -5.98
CA LEU A 754 8.79 46.36 -5.82
C LEU A 754 7.26 46.17 -5.98
N TRP A 755 6.80 45.20 -6.77
CA TRP A 755 5.37 44.94 -7.01
C TRP A 755 4.67 44.23 -5.83
N PHE A 756 5.33 43.23 -5.22
CA PHE A 756 4.81 42.55 -4.03
C PHE A 756 4.70 43.52 -2.86
N MET A 757 5.69 44.42 -2.69
CA MET A 757 5.64 45.47 -1.68
C MET A 757 4.46 46.46 -1.86
N GLN A 758 4.02 46.75 -3.09
CA GLN A 758 2.88 47.65 -3.33
C GLN A 758 1.54 47.02 -2.93
N LYS A 759 1.29 45.74 -3.25
CA LYS A 759 0.12 45.00 -2.75
C LYS A 759 0.22 44.74 -1.24
N TRP A 760 1.41 44.44 -0.72
CA TRP A 760 1.66 44.19 0.71
C TRP A 760 1.37 45.43 1.57
N LYS A 761 1.84 46.62 1.15
CA LYS A 761 1.53 47.88 1.85
C LYS A 761 0.03 48.20 1.89
N LYS A 762 -0.74 47.69 0.91
CA LYS A 762 -2.20 47.86 0.83
C LYS A 762 -3.00 46.73 1.48
N SER A 763 -2.35 45.64 1.92
CA SER A 763 -3.01 44.49 2.53
C SER A 763 -3.15 44.65 4.04
N GLY A 764 -4.38 44.55 4.55
CA GLY A 764 -4.68 44.56 5.99
C GLY A 764 -4.17 43.30 6.68
N SER A 765 -4.52 42.12 6.16
CA SER A 765 -4.12 40.83 6.74
C SER A 765 -2.60 40.65 6.80
N LEU A 766 -1.86 41.05 5.75
CA LEU A 766 -0.40 40.92 5.73
C LEU A 766 0.31 41.90 6.68
N ARG A 767 -0.26 43.10 6.90
CA ARG A 767 0.23 44.03 7.93
C ARG A 767 0.01 43.46 9.33
N GLN A 768 -1.15 42.87 9.60
CA GLN A 768 -1.45 42.20 10.87
C GLN A 768 -0.54 40.97 11.11
N LEU A 769 -0.30 40.15 10.08
CA LEU A 769 0.62 39.00 10.17
C LEU A 769 2.08 39.38 10.42
N THR A 770 2.49 40.56 9.97
CA THR A 770 3.85 41.11 10.19
C THR A 770 3.93 41.97 11.45
N MET A 771 2.84 42.10 12.21
CA MET A 771 2.72 42.98 13.38
C MET A 771 3.07 44.45 13.08
N LYS A 772 2.63 44.96 11.91
CA LYS A 772 2.83 46.34 11.43
C LYS A 772 1.51 47.13 11.31
N ASP A 773 0.45 46.62 11.93
CA ASP A 773 -0.85 47.26 12.03
C ASP A 773 -0.92 48.29 13.16
N ASN A 774 -0.06 48.19 14.18
CA ASN A 774 0.11 49.19 15.23
C ASN A 774 1.60 49.49 15.50
N ALA A 775 1.89 50.66 16.07
CA ALA A 775 3.24 51.02 16.51
C ALA A 775 3.64 50.31 17.81
N ASP A 776 2.69 50.13 18.74
CA ASP A 776 2.89 49.29 19.92
C ASP A 776 2.60 47.82 19.56
N LEU A 777 3.62 46.98 19.68
CA LEU A 777 3.53 45.54 19.41
C LEU A 777 2.45 44.85 20.25
N ARG A 778 2.18 45.32 21.46
CA ARG A 778 1.13 44.76 22.32
C ARG A 778 -0.28 45.20 21.92
N GLN A 779 -0.41 46.20 21.05
CA GLN A 779 -1.69 46.62 20.47
C GLN A 779 -1.94 46.03 19.07
N CYS A 780 -0.96 45.33 18.49
CA CYS A 780 -1.14 44.61 17.23
C CYS A 780 -2.19 43.50 17.36
N PHE A 781 -2.92 43.25 16.28
CA PHE A 781 -4.02 42.28 16.23
C PHE A 781 -3.62 40.89 16.71
N LEU A 782 -2.48 40.36 16.23
CA LEU A 782 -2.02 39.01 16.60
C LEU A 782 -1.70 38.87 18.09
N TYR A 783 -1.12 39.90 18.71
CA TYR A 783 -0.85 39.90 20.13
C TYR A 783 -2.16 39.89 20.93
N GLN A 784 -3.12 40.75 20.56
CA GLN A 784 -4.43 40.78 21.20
C GLN A 784 -5.17 39.45 21.05
N LEU A 785 -5.12 38.85 19.86
CA LEU A 785 -5.68 37.52 19.60
C LEU A 785 -4.99 36.42 20.40
N SER A 786 -3.68 36.52 20.67
CA SER A 786 -2.96 35.52 21.47
C SER A 786 -3.49 35.40 22.90
N LYS A 787 -4.05 36.48 23.45
CA LYS A 787 -4.60 36.54 24.81
C LYS A 787 -5.99 35.92 24.94
N LEU A 788 -6.64 35.59 23.82
CA LEU A 788 -8.00 35.04 23.82
C LEU A 788 -7.96 33.50 23.91
N PRO A 789 -8.89 32.87 24.66
CA PRO A 789 -9.03 31.42 24.72
C PRO A 789 -9.20 30.80 23.34
N CYS A 790 -8.53 29.67 23.08
CA CYS A 790 -8.58 29.03 21.77
C CYS A 790 -8.29 27.53 21.81
N PHE A 791 -7.03 27.15 22.01
CA PHE A 791 -6.57 25.78 21.79
C PHE A 791 -7.04 24.83 22.89
N GLU A 792 -7.19 25.35 24.11
CA GLU A 792 -7.74 24.63 25.23
C GLU A 792 -9.20 24.24 25.01
N TYR A 793 -9.90 24.73 23.96
CA TYR A 793 -11.24 24.25 23.65
C TYR A 793 -11.26 22.86 23.01
N PHE A 794 -10.20 22.48 22.32
CA PHE A 794 -10.13 21.25 21.53
C PHE A 794 -9.69 20.04 22.35
N LYS A 795 -10.12 18.86 21.94
CA LYS A 795 -9.55 17.58 22.42
C LYS A 795 -8.15 17.36 21.82
N TYR A 796 -7.98 17.69 20.55
CA TYR A 796 -6.76 17.48 19.78
C TYR A 796 -6.33 18.75 19.05
N VAL A 797 -5.07 19.16 19.22
CA VAL A 797 -4.45 20.28 18.49
C VAL A 797 -3.27 19.73 17.69
N LEU A 798 -3.37 19.74 16.37
CA LEU A 798 -2.37 19.23 15.44
C LEU A 798 -1.73 20.42 14.71
N LEU A 799 -0.46 20.69 15.00
CA LEU A 799 0.30 21.79 14.41
C LEU A 799 1.28 21.21 13.38
N VAL A 800 1.13 21.58 12.12
CA VAL A 800 1.99 21.13 11.02
C VAL A 800 2.80 22.31 10.50
N GLY A 801 4.12 22.12 10.40
CA GLY A 801 5.03 23.11 9.85
C GLY A 801 6.18 22.45 9.09
N SER A 802 6.78 23.19 8.15
CA SER A 802 7.96 22.74 7.41
C SER A 802 9.14 23.72 7.60
N PRO A 803 10.37 23.24 7.81
CA PRO A 803 11.56 24.09 7.80
C PRO A 803 11.83 24.69 6.41
N ASP A 804 11.30 24.09 5.35
CA ASP A 804 11.44 24.55 3.97
C ASP A 804 10.39 25.61 3.58
N ASP A 805 9.43 25.92 4.47
CA ASP A 805 8.45 26.99 4.26
C ASP A 805 9.08 28.36 4.56
N TYR A 806 9.28 29.16 3.51
CA TYR A 806 9.82 30.52 3.62
C TYR A 806 8.73 31.61 3.72
N TYR A 807 7.46 31.24 3.72
CA TYR A 807 6.32 32.14 3.95
C TYR A 807 5.96 32.16 5.43
N VAL A 808 5.83 30.99 6.05
CA VAL A 808 5.50 30.84 7.48
C VAL A 808 6.66 30.18 8.20
N PRO A 809 7.36 30.92 9.09
CA PRO A 809 8.47 30.35 9.84
C PRO A 809 8.03 29.16 10.70
N LEU A 810 8.83 28.08 10.71
CA LEU A 810 8.54 26.85 11.45
C LEU A 810 8.18 27.08 12.93
N HIS A 811 8.85 28.03 13.58
CA HIS A 811 8.62 28.35 14.99
C HIS A 811 7.24 28.96 15.24
N SER A 812 6.69 29.70 14.28
CA SER A 812 5.32 30.23 14.32
C SER A 812 4.30 29.13 13.99
N ALA A 813 4.59 28.29 12.99
CA ALA A 813 3.76 27.13 12.62
C ALA A 813 3.52 26.15 13.77
N LEU A 814 4.56 25.89 14.56
CA LEU A 814 4.53 24.95 15.68
C LEU A 814 4.28 25.60 17.05
N ILE A 815 4.09 26.93 17.10
CA ILE A 815 3.91 27.71 18.33
C ILE A 815 5.04 27.38 19.32
N GLN A 816 6.27 27.71 18.95
CA GLN A 816 7.45 27.45 19.76
C GLN A 816 8.40 28.65 19.74
N THR A 817 9.21 28.75 20.80
CA THR A 817 10.34 29.67 20.85
C THR A 817 11.61 28.97 20.37
N THR A 818 12.57 29.71 19.83
CA THR A 818 13.88 29.18 19.43
C THR A 818 15.00 29.92 20.16
N LYS A 819 16.19 29.31 20.25
CA LYS A 819 17.37 29.97 20.83
C LYS A 819 17.64 31.33 20.20
N SER A 820 17.51 31.44 18.87
CA SER A 820 17.72 32.71 18.16
C SER A 820 16.74 33.81 18.53
N ILE A 821 15.52 33.46 18.98
CA ILE A 821 14.53 34.45 19.44
C ILE A 821 14.87 34.86 20.87
N HIS A 822 15.20 33.89 21.74
CA HIS A 822 15.61 34.16 23.11
C HIS A 822 16.88 35.02 23.18
N THR A 823 17.90 34.72 22.36
CA THR A 823 19.16 35.47 22.33
C THR A 823 19.07 36.83 21.64
N ALA A 824 18.00 37.13 20.90
CA ALA A 824 17.83 38.43 20.25
C ALA A 824 17.62 39.57 21.26
N GLY A 825 17.11 39.28 22.46
CA GLY A 825 17.02 40.21 23.59
C GLY A 825 16.30 41.53 23.32
N ASN A 826 15.45 41.61 22.29
CA ASN A 826 14.77 42.83 21.87
C ASN A 826 13.28 42.81 22.24
N SER A 827 12.63 43.98 22.19
CA SER A 827 11.20 44.09 22.55
C SER A 827 10.31 43.13 21.75
N LEU A 828 10.64 42.87 20.48
CA LEU A 828 9.93 41.94 19.62
C LEU A 828 10.06 40.49 20.12
N SER A 829 11.21 40.08 20.67
CA SER A 829 11.41 38.69 21.12
C SER A 829 10.68 38.44 22.44
N THR A 830 10.66 39.44 23.32
CA THR A 830 9.82 39.42 24.53
C THR A 830 8.34 39.27 24.16
N VAL A 831 7.83 40.09 23.24
CA VAL A 831 6.43 40.02 22.78
C VAL A 831 6.13 38.69 22.10
N TYR A 832 7.05 38.15 21.31
CA TYR A 832 6.90 36.82 20.71
C TYR A 832 6.77 35.72 21.78
N GLY A 833 7.65 35.73 22.79
CA GLY A 833 7.60 34.80 23.92
C GLY A 833 6.29 34.90 24.70
N GLU A 834 5.80 36.13 24.94
CA GLU A 834 4.48 36.37 25.55
C GLU A 834 3.35 35.75 24.71
N MET A 835 3.34 35.92 23.38
CA MET A 835 2.31 35.31 22.53
C MET A 835 2.33 33.77 22.58
N VAL A 836 3.52 33.15 22.53
CA VAL A 836 3.65 31.69 22.67
C VAL A 836 3.10 31.24 24.02
N LYS A 837 3.45 31.96 25.09
CA LYS A 837 2.96 31.67 26.44
C LYS A 837 1.43 31.78 26.53
N ASN A 838 0.85 32.87 26.03
CA ASN A 838 -0.59 33.09 26.04
C ASN A 838 -1.35 31.96 25.32
N LEU A 839 -0.76 31.39 24.27
CA LEU A 839 -1.37 30.31 23.50
C LEU A 839 -1.27 28.93 24.16
N LEU A 840 -0.14 28.61 24.80
CA LEU A 840 0.13 27.26 25.32
C LEU A 840 -0.23 27.09 26.81
N GLU A 841 -0.22 28.16 27.60
CA GLU A 841 -0.49 28.05 29.04
C GLU A 841 -1.90 27.58 29.37
N PRO A 842 -2.95 28.07 28.68
CA PRO A 842 -4.29 27.53 28.86
C PRO A 842 -4.38 26.04 28.51
N VAL A 843 -3.68 25.59 27.46
CA VAL A 843 -3.64 24.18 27.04
C VAL A 843 -3.05 23.30 28.14
N VAL A 844 -1.87 23.67 28.64
CA VAL A 844 -1.20 22.91 29.72
C VAL A 844 -2.02 22.93 31.01
N ARG A 845 -2.58 24.08 31.38
CA ARG A 845 -3.40 24.23 32.59
C ARG A 845 -4.70 23.43 32.52
N SER A 846 -5.31 23.34 31.34
CA SER A 846 -6.57 22.60 31.16
C SER A 846 -6.43 21.09 31.35
N GLY A 847 -5.23 20.55 31.10
CA GLY A 847 -4.95 19.11 31.24
C GLY A 847 -5.83 18.19 30.39
N ARG A 848 -6.50 18.70 29.34
CA ARG A 848 -7.46 17.93 28.52
C ARG A 848 -7.08 17.82 27.04
N THR A 849 -6.24 18.71 26.56
CA THR A 849 -5.93 18.85 25.13
C THR A 849 -4.62 18.15 24.81
N LEU A 850 -4.67 17.13 23.97
CA LEU A 850 -3.49 16.48 23.42
C LEU A 850 -2.98 17.34 22.26
N THR A 851 -1.73 17.80 22.36
CA THR A 851 -1.09 18.59 21.32
C THR A 851 -0.09 17.75 20.55
N VAL A 852 -0.11 17.82 19.23
CA VAL A 852 0.87 17.14 18.37
C VAL A 852 1.54 18.17 17.48
N ARG A 853 2.87 18.20 17.49
CA ARG A 853 3.66 18.98 16.54
C ARG A 853 4.18 18.05 15.45
N TYR A 854 3.99 18.45 14.20
CA TYR A 854 4.50 17.78 13.02
C TYR A 854 5.51 18.67 12.31
N THR A 855 6.79 18.32 12.41
CA THR A 855 7.82 18.90 11.55
C THR A 855 7.90 18.07 10.28
N VAL A 856 7.56 18.66 9.14
CA VAL A 856 7.49 17.98 7.85
C VAL A 856 8.66 18.38 6.95
N MET A 857 9.51 17.40 6.63
CA MET A 857 10.57 17.54 5.65
C MET A 857 10.09 16.97 4.33
N HIS A 858 9.71 17.87 3.43
CA HIS A 858 9.36 17.49 2.07
C HIS A 858 10.61 16.92 1.39
N SER A 859 10.41 16.11 0.35
CA SER A 859 11.54 15.76 -0.49
C SER A 859 12.05 17.02 -1.20
N PRO A 860 13.37 17.17 -1.42
CA PRO A 860 13.86 18.16 -2.36
C PRO A 860 13.30 17.82 -3.74
N VAL A 861 12.15 18.41 -4.07
CA VAL A 861 11.68 18.47 -5.44
C VAL A 861 12.68 19.37 -6.15
N ILE A 862 13.48 18.76 -7.02
CA ILE A 862 14.25 19.30 -8.15
C ILE A 862 14.79 20.71 -7.89
N ASP A 863 16.10 20.84 -7.82
CA ASP A 863 16.86 22.09 -7.92
C ASP A 863 16.21 23.10 -8.89
N THR A 864 15.29 23.93 -8.39
CA THR A 864 14.62 24.96 -9.20
C THR A 864 15.48 26.23 -9.30
N GLY A 865 16.75 26.17 -8.86
CA GLY A 865 17.70 27.28 -8.86
C GLY A 865 17.29 28.51 -8.04
N SER A 866 16.10 28.51 -7.44
CA SER A 866 15.52 29.65 -6.72
C SER A 866 14.87 29.22 -5.40
N ALA A 867 15.38 29.79 -4.31
CA ALA A 867 14.86 29.58 -2.95
C ALA A 867 13.39 30.00 -2.83
N TYR A 868 12.91 30.98 -3.62
CA TYR A 868 11.52 31.42 -3.62
C TYR A 868 10.54 30.33 -4.08
N LEU A 869 10.86 29.63 -5.17
CA LEU A 869 10.04 28.53 -5.67
C LEU A 869 10.04 27.37 -4.68
N LEU A 870 11.19 27.11 -4.04
CA LEU A 870 11.30 26.08 -2.99
C LEU A 870 10.38 26.40 -1.79
N GLY A 871 10.43 27.64 -1.29
CA GLY A 871 9.59 28.09 -0.17
C GLY A 871 8.10 28.05 -0.48
N ARG A 872 7.70 28.47 -1.68
CA ARG A 872 6.29 28.40 -2.11
C ARG A 872 5.83 26.97 -2.28
N THR A 873 6.69 26.13 -2.84
CA THR A 873 6.43 24.70 -3.02
C THR A 873 6.21 24.03 -1.68
N ALA A 874 7.06 24.27 -0.68
CA ALA A 874 6.87 23.75 0.68
C ALA A 874 5.59 24.29 1.35
N HIS A 875 5.28 25.58 1.19
CA HIS A 875 4.08 26.19 1.77
C HIS A 875 2.77 25.55 1.25
N ILE A 876 2.75 25.18 -0.03
CA ILE A 876 1.57 24.59 -0.71
C ILE A 876 1.63 23.05 -0.72
N ALA A 877 2.79 22.43 -0.51
CA ALA A 877 2.95 20.97 -0.54
C ALA A 877 2.06 20.25 0.48
N VAL A 878 1.70 20.91 1.59
CA VAL A 878 0.73 20.38 2.56
C VAL A 878 -0.71 20.27 2.03
N LEU A 879 -0.98 20.83 0.84
CA LEU A 879 -2.28 20.85 0.15
C LEU A 879 -2.27 20.11 -1.20
N ASP A 880 -1.14 20.11 -1.91
CA ASP A 880 -1.06 19.63 -3.31
C ASP A 880 -0.23 18.35 -3.46
N ASN A 881 0.60 17.99 -2.48
CA ASN A 881 1.41 16.77 -2.57
C ASN A 881 0.59 15.54 -2.14
N ASP A 882 0.11 14.78 -3.13
CA ASP A 882 -0.64 13.52 -2.96
C ASP A 882 0.02 12.58 -1.93
N ILE A 883 1.34 12.37 -2.06
CA ILE A 883 2.12 11.45 -1.22
C ILE A 883 2.12 11.93 0.23
N PHE A 884 2.30 13.23 0.44
CA PHE A 884 2.28 13.81 1.79
C PHE A 884 0.91 13.67 2.44
N ILE A 885 -0.15 14.15 1.78
CA ILE A 885 -1.49 14.19 2.39
C ILE A 885 -1.97 12.78 2.68
N GLU A 886 -1.81 11.87 1.73
CA GLU A 886 -2.18 10.47 1.90
C GLU A 886 -1.46 9.86 3.10
N LYS A 887 -0.13 9.97 3.14
CA LYS A 887 0.70 9.38 4.20
C LYS A 887 0.42 10.02 5.56
N PHE A 888 0.36 11.35 5.63
CA PHE A 888 0.13 12.10 6.85
C PHE A 888 -1.19 11.67 7.50
N LEU A 889 -2.27 11.61 6.71
CA LEU A 889 -3.58 11.19 7.21
C LEU A 889 -3.58 9.69 7.55
N SER A 890 -3.10 8.82 6.66
CA SER A 890 -3.22 7.35 6.81
C SER A 890 -2.35 6.79 7.94
N VAL A 891 -1.17 7.37 8.17
CA VAL A 891 -0.24 6.90 9.21
C VAL A 891 -0.48 7.58 10.55
N SER A 892 -0.98 8.83 10.56
CA SER A 892 -1.01 9.61 11.78
C SER A 892 -2.30 10.39 12.02
N ALA A 893 -2.60 11.39 11.20
CA ALA A 893 -3.52 12.45 11.60
C ALA A 893 -4.99 12.01 11.63
N VAL A 894 -5.40 11.00 10.84
CA VAL A 894 -6.81 10.60 10.76
C VAL A 894 -7.38 10.11 12.09
N ARG A 895 -6.55 9.51 12.96
CA ARG A 895 -6.96 8.99 14.28
C ARG A 895 -7.51 10.07 15.22
N TYR A 896 -7.19 11.32 14.96
CA TYR A 896 -7.65 12.44 15.76
C TYR A 896 -9.01 12.97 15.27
N PHE A 897 -9.58 12.39 14.21
CA PHE A 897 -10.93 12.66 13.72
C PHE A 897 -11.94 11.55 14.07
N THR A 898 -11.48 10.42 14.62
CA THR A 898 -12.34 9.30 15.04
C THR A 898 -12.93 9.48 16.42
#